data_AF-A0A7Y5UJ50-F1
#
_entry.id   AF-A0A7Y5UJ50-F1
#
_cell.length_a   1.000
_cell.length_b   1.000
_cell.length_c   1.000
_cell.angle_alpha   90.00
_cell.angle_beta   90.00
_cell.angle_gamma   90.00
#
_symmetry.space_group_name_H-M   'P 1'
#
loop_
_entity.id
_entity.type
_entity.pdbx_description
1 polymer ?
#
loop_
_entity_poly.entity_id
_entity_poly.type
_entity_poly.pdbx_seq_one_letter_code
_entity_poly.pdbx_strand_id
1 'polypeptide(L)'
;MARGGNPRPRPAGSLSARGSPYWRILRSLSSPVARPTDSIPNPVRRLRVLCTLVIPLVVAGGCTRSETSDWLATGADRGNTHYSPLSEIDRDNVAGLRVAWTYRTGDLPAGGGQIQATPIIVGGILYTTTPGLAVVALRADSGTLLWRFQPPASRSRGPSWSQVNRGVVYWARGDDARILYTAGRFLYALDARTGRSVRTFGDSGAVDLARGLSRDIGDAFLVATSPGVIHADLLIQGTRVGEGEGSAPGDVRAYDVRTGAIRWTFHTIPHPGEFGHDTWPPDAWKTAGGANAWAGMAVDTKRGIVYVPTGSATPDFYGGARVGADLFANSLLALDAATGRRLWHFQAVHHDLWDRDLPAAPTLARLNSRDVVVQITKPGNVFIFDRGTGASFFPIEERRVPPSDLEGEQAWPTQPSPTKPAPFARQSISDRDVAALSPAERARFRTLRSSSLWQPPSREGSIMLPGFDGGGEWGGAAVDPSGTLYVNASDVPWIARMRAAAPLPAPGALPRAGARVYAESCAGCHGADRRGRDRAPSLVATRLTPEAVAQVLASGKGFMPSFAALPRAERDAVIAYLLGRPAPADARAGRMPDAREAGAAPARPPWEFVGYERWRDSGGYPAIAPPWGTLSAVNLETGEYRWRIPLGDHPGRSARGAPVTGTEQYGGPIVTAGGLVFIAATEDAMLRALDSRTGKVLWAAKLPAPGFATPATYAVRGKQYVVIAAGGGKLGAPSSDTYVAFTLP
;
A
#
# COMPACT_ATOMS: atom_id res chain seq x y z
N MET A 1 -50.54 -38.10 22.94
CA MET A 1 -51.04 -38.90 21.80
C MET A 1 -50.00 -38.79 20.69
N ALA A 2 -49.13 -39.81 20.55
CA ALA A 2 -49.17 -40.82 19.48
C ALA A 2 -48.68 -40.27 18.11
N ARG A 3 -47.72 -40.81 17.36
CA ARG A 3 -46.89 -42.04 17.42
C ARG A 3 -45.73 -41.91 16.38
N GLY A 4 -44.61 -42.58 16.66
CA GLY A 4 -43.74 -43.30 15.70
C GLY A 4 -42.69 -42.46 14.97
N GLY A 5 -41.46 -42.92 14.72
CA GLY A 5 -40.78 -44.19 14.99
C GLY A 5 -39.50 -44.24 14.14
N ASN A 6 -38.36 -44.47 14.80
CA ASN A 6 -37.00 -44.68 14.25
C ASN A 6 -36.96 -45.91 13.26
N PRO A 7 -35.88 -46.25 12.49
CA PRO A 7 -34.47 -46.08 12.86
C PRO A 7 -33.40 -45.87 11.74
N ARG A 8 -32.20 -45.51 12.21
CA ARG A 8 -30.89 -45.72 11.54
C ARG A 8 -30.62 -47.20 11.21
N PRO A 9 -29.63 -47.48 10.36
CA PRO A 9 -28.73 -48.61 10.60
C PRO A 9 -27.25 -48.23 10.70
N ARG A 10 -26.54 -49.05 11.48
CA ARG A 10 -25.11 -49.08 11.80
C ARG A 10 -24.26 -49.71 10.67
N PRO A 11 -22.92 -49.57 10.70
CA PRO A 11 -22.01 -50.25 9.79
C PRO A 11 -21.66 -51.68 10.26
N ALA A 12 -21.49 -52.58 9.30
CA ALA A 12 -20.77 -53.86 9.41
C ALA A 12 -19.65 -53.79 8.36
N GLY A 13 -18.42 -54.29 8.53
CA GLY A 13 -17.95 -55.47 9.25
C GLY A 13 -17.06 -56.23 8.26
N SER A 14 -15.77 -56.36 8.58
CA SER A 14 -14.73 -57.06 7.83
C SER A 14 -15.01 -58.54 7.59
N LEU A 15 -14.50 -59.14 6.50
CA LEU A 15 -13.72 -60.38 6.53
C LEU A 15 -13.10 -60.74 5.17
N SER A 16 -11.95 -61.37 5.26
CA SER A 16 -10.96 -61.74 4.24
C SER A 16 -11.20 -63.10 3.57
N ALA A 17 -10.58 -63.30 2.39
CA ALA A 17 -9.53 -64.31 2.12
C ALA A 17 -9.72 -65.19 0.86
N ARG A 18 -8.54 -65.62 0.36
CA ARG A 18 -8.18 -66.62 -0.70
C ARG A 18 -7.89 -65.99 -2.07
N GLY A 19 -6.72 -66.14 -2.70
CA GLY A 19 -5.55 -66.97 -2.36
C GLY A 19 -4.30 -66.55 -3.16
N SER A 20 -3.16 -66.78 -2.49
CA SER A 20 -1.75 -66.85 -2.92
C SER A 20 -1.55 -67.78 -4.16
N PRO A 21 -0.37 -67.93 -4.84
CA PRO A 21 1.00 -67.85 -4.29
C PRO A 21 2.13 -67.45 -5.32
N TYR A 22 3.46 -67.43 -5.12
CA TYR A 22 4.44 -67.99 -4.17
C TYR A 22 5.62 -66.97 -4.03
N TRP A 23 5.99 -66.51 -2.82
CA TRP A 23 7.14 -66.92 -1.95
C TRP A 23 8.50 -66.23 -2.21
N ARG A 24 9.07 -65.43 -1.27
CA ARG A 24 9.74 -65.72 0.05
C ARG A 24 11.27 -65.86 -0.19
N ILE A 25 12.24 -65.37 0.61
CA ILE A 25 12.55 -65.44 2.05
C ILE A 25 13.64 -64.34 2.32
N LEU A 26 13.48 -63.37 3.24
CA LEU A 26 14.02 -63.26 4.63
C LEU A 26 15.54 -63.54 4.76
N ARG A 27 16.41 -62.84 5.51
CA ARG A 27 16.39 -62.22 6.87
C ARG A 27 17.71 -61.41 7.01
N SER A 28 17.69 -60.17 7.50
CA SER A 28 17.92 -59.73 8.89
C SER A 28 19.39 -59.71 9.38
N LEU A 29 19.77 -58.50 9.82
CA LEU A 29 20.55 -58.16 11.03
C LEU A 29 22.09 -58.04 10.96
N SER A 30 22.52 -56.86 11.44
CA SER A 30 23.70 -56.58 12.28
C SER A 30 25.06 -56.25 11.63
N SER A 31 25.38 -54.96 11.72
CA SER A 31 26.67 -54.26 11.94
C SER A 31 27.83 -55.05 12.61
N PRO A 32 29.06 -54.51 12.77
CA PRO A 32 29.87 -53.60 11.94
C PRO A 32 31.40 -53.97 11.91
N VAL A 33 32.21 -53.13 11.27
CA VAL A 33 33.69 -52.94 11.44
C VAL A 33 34.65 -54.05 10.96
N ALA A 34 35.49 -53.71 9.98
CA ALA A 34 36.97 -53.66 10.08
C ALA A 34 37.63 -53.52 8.68
N ARG A 35 38.44 -52.47 8.50
CA ARG A 35 39.62 -52.48 7.58
C ARG A 35 40.77 -53.21 8.33
N PRO A 36 42.00 -53.44 7.79
CA PRO A 36 42.62 -53.09 6.50
C PRO A 36 43.27 -54.37 5.88
N THR A 37 44.03 -54.42 4.80
CA THR A 37 45.40 -53.91 4.53
C THR A 37 45.82 -54.52 3.18
N ASP A 38 46.63 -53.77 2.43
CA ASP A 38 47.85 -54.19 1.71
C ASP A 38 47.83 -55.37 0.71
N SER A 39 48.69 -55.47 -0.32
CA SER A 39 49.50 -54.56 -1.13
C SER A 39 50.27 -55.49 -2.12
N ILE A 40 50.51 -55.05 -3.38
CA ILE A 40 51.68 -55.38 -4.25
C ILE A 40 51.70 -56.79 -4.93
N PRO A 41 52.39 -57.07 -6.08
CA PRO A 41 52.84 -56.29 -7.27
C PRO A 41 52.47 -56.88 -8.66
N ASN A 42 52.44 -56.00 -9.68
CA ASN A 42 53.10 -56.02 -11.02
C ASN A 42 53.92 -57.30 -11.46
N PRO A 43 54.14 -57.63 -12.77
CA PRO A 43 54.46 -56.63 -13.81
C PRO A 43 54.28 -56.97 -15.34
N VAL A 44 54.57 -55.95 -16.17
CA VAL A 44 55.10 -55.95 -17.57
C VAL A 44 54.28 -56.59 -18.70
N ARG A 45 53.82 -55.75 -19.65
CA ARG A 45 54.39 -55.65 -21.02
C ARG A 45 53.89 -54.41 -21.76
N ARG A 46 54.87 -53.63 -22.25
CA ARG A 46 54.71 -52.47 -23.13
C ARG A 46 54.44 -52.94 -24.56
N LEU A 47 53.49 -52.31 -25.24
CA LEU A 47 53.52 -52.19 -26.70
C LEU A 47 53.23 -50.73 -27.06
N ARG A 48 54.20 -50.10 -27.72
CA ARG A 48 54.08 -48.75 -28.29
C ARG A 48 53.36 -48.87 -29.62
N VAL A 49 52.22 -48.19 -29.75
CA VAL A 49 51.68 -47.77 -31.06
C VAL A 49 51.49 -46.27 -30.98
N LEU A 50 52.13 -45.57 -31.90
CA LEU A 50 52.03 -44.13 -32.14
C LEU A 50 50.64 -43.85 -32.73
N CYS A 51 49.77 -43.15 -31.99
CA CYS A 51 48.56 -42.55 -32.55
C CYS A 51 48.61 -41.03 -32.34
N THR A 52 48.49 -40.35 -33.47
CA THR A 52 48.44 -38.91 -33.69
C THR A 52 47.42 -38.25 -32.74
N LEU A 53 47.85 -37.24 -31.98
CA LEU A 53 46.97 -36.41 -31.15
C LEU A 53 46.00 -35.63 -32.06
N VAL A 54 44.73 -36.02 -32.06
CA VAL A 54 43.63 -35.11 -32.36
C VAL A 54 43.16 -34.55 -31.03
N ILE A 55 43.53 -33.30 -30.73
CA ILE A 55 42.98 -32.56 -29.59
C ILE A 55 41.53 -32.23 -29.95
N PRO A 56 40.50 -32.73 -29.24
CA PRO A 56 39.17 -32.17 -29.39
C PRO A 56 39.23 -30.80 -28.71
N LEU A 57 39.05 -29.75 -29.51
CA LEU A 57 38.75 -28.42 -29.02
C LEU A 57 37.41 -28.52 -28.27
N VAL A 58 37.47 -28.71 -26.95
CA VAL A 58 36.33 -28.51 -26.08
C VAL A 58 36.01 -27.03 -26.15
N VAL A 59 35.09 -26.67 -27.05
CA VAL A 59 34.38 -25.40 -27.00
C VAL A 59 33.71 -25.39 -25.64
N ALA A 60 34.32 -24.67 -24.71
CA ALA A 60 33.65 -24.27 -23.48
C ALA A 60 32.38 -23.55 -23.93
N GLY A 61 31.25 -24.25 -23.85
CA GLY A 61 29.94 -23.66 -24.01
C GLY A 61 29.89 -22.53 -23.00
N GLY A 62 29.99 -21.30 -23.52
CA GLY A 62 29.90 -20.11 -22.72
C GLY A 62 28.64 -20.24 -21.88
N CYS A 63 28.78 -20.11 -20.56
CA CYS A 63 27.65 -19.70 -19.75
C CYS A 63 27.07 -18.48 -20.45
N THR A 64 25.89 -18.62 -21.06
CA THR A 64 25.11 -17.49 -21.52
C THR A 64 24.84 -16.67 -20.28
N ARG A 65 25.63 -15.61 -20.12
CA ARG A 65 25.37 -14.56 -19.14
C ARG A 65 23.92 -14.16 -19.40
N SER A 66 23.05 -14.26 -18.40
CA SER A 66 21.65 -13.84 -18.53
C SER A 66 21.62 -12.49 -19.25
N GLU A 67 21.04 -12.43 -20.45
CA GLU A 67 21.06 -11.21 -21.26
C GLU A 67 20.28 -10.08 -20.58
N THR A 68 19.40 -10.39 -19.63
CA THR A 68 18.63 -9.42 -18.85
C THR A 68 18.93 -9.50 -17.35
N SER A 69 18.77 -8.37 -16.68
CA SER A 69 18.63 -8.29 -15.22
C SER A 69 17.28 -7.67 -14.91
N ASP A 70 16.42 -8.48 -14.29
CA ASP A 70 15.01 -8.21 -14.13
C ASP A 70 14.69 -7.40 -12.87
N TRP A 71 13.51 -6.75 -12.86
CA TRP A 71 12.91 -6.09 -11.70
C TRP A 71 11.58 -6.78 -11.41
N LEU A 72 11.63 -7.82 -10.57
CA LEU A 72 10.60 -8.87 -10.53
C LEU A 72 9.32 -8.49 -9.76
N ALA A 73 9.41 -7.47 -8.91
CA ALA A 73 8.30 -6.96 -8.11
C ALA A 73 8.36 -5.44 -8.04
N THR A 74 7.26 -4.79 -7.69
CA THR A 74 7.20 -3.32 -7.58
C THR A 74 8.28 -2.77 -6.65
N GLY A 75 8.61 -3.49 -5.57
CA GLY A 75 9.71 -3.17 -4.65
C GLY A 75 11.04 -3.86 -4.96
N ALA A 76 11.37 -4.05 -6.24
CA ALA A 76 12.52 -4.81 -6.77
C ALA A 76 12.38 -6.33 -6.67
N ASP A 77 12.13 -6.83 -5.47
CA ASP A 77 12.05 -8.25 -5.18
C ASP A 77 10.89 -8.58 -4.22
N ARG A 78 10.70 -9.85 -3.94
CA ARG A 78 9.64 -10.33 -3.04
C ARG A 78 9.80 -9.85 -1.59
N GLY A 79 11.00 -9.43 -1.21
CA GLY A 79 11.32 -8.84 0.09
C GLY A 79 11.18 -7.32 0.13
N ASN A 80 10.76 -6.67 -0.97
CA ASN A 80 10.55 -5.23 -1.03
C ASN A 80 11.82 -4.44 -0.63
N THR A 81 12.99 -4.86 -1.09
CA THR A 81 14.29 -4.23 -0.76
C THR A 81 14.52 -2.89 -1.45
N HIS A 82 13.89 -2.70 -2.62
CA HIS A 82 14.15 -1.57 -3.52
C HIS A 82 15.63 -1.46 -3.93
N TYR A 83 16.35 -2.58 -3.86
CA TYR A 83 17.76 -2.66 -4.18
C TYR A 83 17.99 -3.33 -5.53
N SER A 84 18.96 -2.80 -6.30
CA SER A 84 19.48 -3.44 -7.50
C SER A 84 20.96 -3.79 -7.34
N PRO A 85 21.38 -5.01 -7.71
CA PRO A 85 22.80 -5.36 -7.80
C PRO A 85 23.49 -4.74 -9.02
N LEU A 86 22.77 -4.04 -9.90
CA LEU A 86 23.35 -3.40 -11.08
C LEU A 86 24.25 -2.23 -10.70
N SER A 87 25.37 -2.13 -11.39
CA SER A 87 26.42 -1.13 -11.15
C SER A 87 27.02 -0.57 -12.45
N GLU A 88 26.34 -0.72 -13.59
CA GLU A 88 26.80 -0.09 -14.84
C GLU A 88 26.65 1.42 -14.73
N ILE A 89 25.54 1.89 -14.16
CA ILE A 89 25.36 3.29 -13.76
C ILE A 89 25.89 3.45 -12.34
N ASP A 90 26.91 4.28 -12.17
CA ASP A 90 27.61 4.50 -10.91
C ASP A 90 27.91 5.99 -10.66
N ARG A 91 28.58 6.27 -9.54
CA ARG A 91 28.92 7.63 -9.10
C ARG A 91 29.78 8.41 -10.11
N ASP A 92 30.57 7.72 -10.92
CA ASP A 92 31.54 8.34 -11.82
C ASP A 92 30.92 8.65 -13.17
N ASN A 93 29.92 7.88 -13.60
CA ASN A 93 29.31 8.02 -14.93
C ASN A 93 27.85 8.50 -14.94
N VAL A 94 27.16 8.59 -13.79
CA VAL A 94 25.73 8.96 -13.72
C VAL A 94 25.41 10.32 -14.36
N ALA A 95 26.38 11.24 -14.39
CA ALA A 95 26.24 12.53 -15.06
C ALA A 95 25.96 12.39 -16.58
N GLY A 96 26.31 11.25 -17.19
CA GLY A 96 26.09 10.94 -18.59
C GLY A 96 24.70 10.41 -18.95
N LEU A 97 23.80 10.20 -17.96
CA LEU A 97 22.46 9.66 -18.22
C LEU A 97 21.65 10.55 -19.17
N ARG A 98 21.00 9.91 -20.15
CA ARG A 98 20.10 10.54 -21.13
C ARG A 98 18.79 9.77 -21.21
N VAL A 99 17.73 10.44 -21.68
CA VAL A 99 16.46 9.77 -21.99
C VAL A 99 16.72 8.72 -23.07
N ALA A 100 16.43 7.45 -22.75
CA ALA A 100 16.49 6.33 -23.67
C ALA A 100 15.23 6.28 -24.54
N TRP A 101 14.08 6.37 -23.88
CA TRP A 101 12.77 6.34 -24.51
C TRP A 101 11.72 6.98 -23.61
N THR A 102 10.61 7.39 -24.22
CA THR A 102 9.42 7.92 -23.55
C THR A 102 8.20 7.18 -24.08
N TYR A 103 7.27 6.79 -23.21
CA TYR A 103 5.99 6.18 -23.60
C TYR A 103 4.83 6.96 -23.00
N ARG A 104 3.86 7.36 -23.84
CA ARG A 104 2.59 7.99 -23.40
C ARG A 104 1.47 6.96 -23.49
N THR A 105 0.72 6.77 -22.39
CA THR A 105 -0.28 5.71 -22.32
C THR A 105 -1.57 6.02 -23.09
N GLY A 106 -1.84 7.30 -23.38
CA GLY A 106 -2.93 7.74 -24.27
C GLY A 106 -4.33 7.72 -23.65
N ASP A 107 -4.43 7.56 -22.33
CA ASP A 107 -5.69 7.39 -21.60
C ASP A 107 -5.76 8.22 -20.31
N LEU A 108 -5.13 9.39 -20.31
CA LEU A 108 -5.28 10.36 -19.23
C LEU A 108 -6.76 10.81 -19.13
N PRO A 109 -7.42 10.69 -17.97
CA PRO A 109 -8.78 11.18 -17.82
C PRO A 109 -8.85 12.71 -17.99
N ALA A 110 -9.97 13.22 -18.54
CA ALA A 110 -10.16 14.65 -18.81
C ALA A 110 -10.05 15.55 -17.56
N GLY A 111 -10.28 15.00 -16.37
CA GLY A 111 -10.13 15.69 -15.08
C GLY A 111 -8.72 15.56 -14.46
N GLY A 112 -7.75 15.04 -15.21
CA GLY A 112 -6.45 14.61 -14.69
C GLY A 112 -6.49 13.20 -14.11
N GLY A 113 -5.32 12.66 -13.80
CA GLY A 113 -5.12 11.32 -13.25
C GLY A 113 -3.77 11.22 -12.54
N GLN A 114 -3.51 10.08 -11.92
CA GLN A 114 -2.24 9.78 -11.27
C GLN A 114 -1.68 8.48 -11.83
N ILE A 115 -0.35 8.35 -11.83
CA ILE A 115 0.32 7.07 -12.00
C ILE A 115 1.24 6.88 -10.81
N GLN A 116 0.87 5.96 -9.94
CA GLN A 116 1.68 5.54 -8.79
C GLN A 116 2.39 4.20 -9.06
N ALA A 117 2.28 3.70 -10.28
CA ALA A 117 2.78 2.38 -10.65
C ALA A 117 4.29 2.36 -10.82
N THR A 118 4.92 1.42 -10.10
CA THR A 118 6.29 1.01 -10.38
C THR A 118 6.24 -0.17 -11.33
N PRO A 119 6.84 -0.07 -12.54
CA PRO A 119 6.81 -1.16 -13.50
C PRO A 119 7.60 -2.36 -13.00
N ILE A 120 7.21 -3.57 -13.42
CA ILE A 120 8.04 -4.77 -13.29
C ILE A 120 8.65 -5.11 -14.65
N ILE A 121 9.84 -5.68 -14.65
CA ILE A 121 10.57 -6.09 -15.84
C ILE A 121 10.91 -7.57 -15.72
N VAL A 122 10.42 -8.38 -16.66
CA VAL A 122 10.66 -9.82 -16.71
C VAL A 122 11.09 -10.21 -18.12
N GLY A 123 12.31 -10.75 -18.26
CA GLY A 123 12.83 -11.20 -19.56
C GLY A 123 12.83 -10.13 -20.65
N GLY A 124 13.12 -8.87 -20.30
CA GLY A 124 13.16 -7.75 -21.24
C GLY A 124 11.79 -7.17 -21.63
N ILE A 125 10.71 -7.62 -20.99
CA ILE A 125 9.37 -7.03 -21.12
C ILE A 125 9.04 -6.24 -19.86
N LEU A 126 8.62 -5.00 -20.03
CA LEU A 126 8.14 -4.12 -18.97
C LEU A 126 6.62 -4.21 -18.89
N TYR A 127 6.09 -4.50 -17.70
CA TYR A 127 4.65 -4.52 -17.42
C TYR A 127 4.27 -3.44 -16.42
N THR A 128 3.24 -2.66 -16.72
CA THR A 128 2.78 -1.57 -15.83
C THR A 128 1.33 -1.19 -16.08
N THR A 129 0.78 -0.33 -15.21
CA THR A 129 -0.57 0.22 -15.34
C THR A 129 -0.58 1.66 -15.86
N THR A 130 -1.73 2.10 -16.34
CA THR A 130 -1.95 3.46 -16.89
C THR A 130 -2.88 4.26 -15.96
N PRO A 131 -3.00 5.59 -16.15
CA PRO A 131 -3.98 6.40 -15.42
C PRO A 131 -5.42 5.86 -15.53
N GLY A 132 -5.77 5.27 -16.68
CA GLY A 132 -7.08 4.66 -16.94
C GLY A 132 -7.21 3.19 -16.50
N LEU A 133 -6.32 2.69 -15.64
CA LEU A 133 -6.28 1.30 -15.15
C LEU A 133 -6.13 0.22 -16.24
N ALA A 134 -5.63 0.58 -17.42
CA ALA A 134 -5.18 -0.42 -18.38
C ALA A 134 -3.87 -1.03 -17.92
N VAL A 135 -3.56 -2.22 -18.43
CA VAL A 135 -2.22 -2.81 -18.34
C VAL A 135 -1.57 -2.72 -19.70
N VAL A 136 -0.31 -2.30 -19.73
CA VAL A 136 0.52 -2.30 -20.94
C VAL A 136 1.74 -3.17 -20.73
N ALA A 137 2.12 -3.90 -21.77
CA ALA A 137 3.42 -4.53 -21.88
C ALA A 137 4.23 -3.81 -22.94
N LEU A 138 5.45 -3.42 -22.59
CA LEU A 138 6.38 -2.71 -23.47
C LEU A 138 7.66 -3.52 -23.63
N ARG A 139 8.34 -3.39 -24.76
CA ARG A 139 9.76 -3.71 -24.84
C ARG A 139 10.53 -2.81 -23.87
N ALA A 140 11.26 -3.41 -22.93
CA ALA A 140 11.93 -2.64 -21.90
C ALA A 140 13.11 -1.81 -22.44
N ASP A 141 13.72 -2.20 -23.56
CA ASP A 141 14.84 -1.47 -24.18
C ASP A 141 14.41 -0.26 -25.03
N SER A 142 13.18 -0.24 -25.54
CA SER A 142 12.71 0.79 -26.48
C SER A 142 11.40 1.50 -26.11
N GLY A 143 10.67 1.02 -25.10
CA GLY A 143 9.33 1.52 -24.77
C GLY A 143 8.26 1.18 -25.81
N THR A 144 8.55 0.30 -26.77
CA THR A 144 7.60 -0.10 -27.82
C THR A 144 6.48 -0.95 -27.23
N LEU A 145 5.22 -0.57 -27.50
CA LEU A 145 4.05 -1.33 -27.07
C LEU A 145 4.00 -2.73 -27.71
N LEU A 146 3.87 -3.75 -26.87
CA LEU A 146 3.65 -5.14 -27.28
C LEU A 146 2.16 -5.48 -27.25
N TRP A 147 1.51 -5.20 -26.12
CA TRP A 147 0.07 -5.38 -25.96
C TRP A 147 -0.49 -4.42 -24.92
N ARG A 148 -1.79 -4.19 -25.00
CA ARG A 148 -2.58 -3.42 -24.02
C ARG A 148 -3.84 -4.18 -23.66
N PHE A 149 -4.14 -4.26 -22.37
CA PHE A 149 -5.41 -4.74 -21.84
C PHE A 149 -6.18 -3.58 -21.22
N GLN A 150 -7.43 -3.38 -21.67
CA GLN A 150 -8.36 -2.43 -21.08
C GLN A 150 -9.43 -3.20 -20.27
N PRO A 151 -9.60 -2.93 -18.97
CA PRO A 151 -10.66 -3.57 -18.19
C PRO A 151 -12.05 -3.14 -18.71
N PRO A 152 -13.04 -4.05 -18.78
CA PRO A 152 -14.37 -3.75 -19.30
C PRO A 152 -15.02 -2.57 -18.60
N ALA A 153 -15.57 -1.62 -19.38
CA ALA A 153 -16.19 -0.40 -18.86
C ALA A 153 -17.21 -0.67 -17.74
N SER A 154 -18.01 -1.73 -17.84
CA SER A 154 -18.99 -2.13 -16.81
C SER A 154 -18.37 -2.45 -15.44
N ARG A 155 -17.11 -2.86 -15.40
CA ARG A 155 -16.34 -3.21 -14.20
C ARG A 155 -15.30 -2.15 -13.82
N SER A 156 -15.13 -1.11 -14.65
CA SER A 156 -14.18 0.00 -14.46
C SER A 156 -14.86 1.37 -14.30
N ARG A 157 -16.19 1.42 -14.06
CA ARG A 157 -16.90 2.65 -13.68
C ARG A 157 -16.52 3.06 -12.25
N GLY A 158 -15.56 3.97 -12.16
CA GLY A 158 -15.19 4.71 -10.96
C GLY A 158 -14.48 6.02 -11.34
N PRO A 159 -14.41 7.02 -10.46
CA PRO A 159 -13.86 8.32 -10.80
C PRO A 159 -12.33 8.20 -10.86
N SER A 160 -11.67 9.16 -11.51
CA SER A 160 -10.21 9.19 -11.70
C SER A 160 -9.39 8.92 -10.41
N TRP A 161 -9.86 9.29 -9.22
CA TRP A 161 -9.13 9.03 -7.97
C TRP A 161 -9.29 7.60 -7.42
N SER A 162 -10.31 6.85 -7.85
CA SER A 162 -10.39 5.39 -7.61
C SER A 162 -9.49 4.58 -8.56
N GLN A 163 -8.81 5.28 -9.48
CA GLN A 163 -7.93 4.69 -10.50
C GLN A 163 -6.47 4.63 -10.04
N VAL A 164 -6.19 4.88 -8.76
CA VAL A 164 -4.84 4.68 -8.21
C VAL A 164 -4.54 3.19 -8.16
N ASN A 165 -3.52 2.79 -8.91
CA ASN A 165 -2.95 1.46 -8.90
C ASN A 165 -1.42 1.57 -8.91
N ARG A 166 -0.75 0.73 -8.12
CA ARG A 166 0.71 0.79 -7.90
C ARG A 166 1.52 -0.24 -8.68
N GLY A 167 0.87 -1.02 -9.55
CA GLY A 167 1.54 -1.93 -10.47
C GLY A 167 0.82 -3.26 -10.61
N VAL A 168 1.59 -4.25 -11.06
CA VAL A 168 1.08 -5.59 -11.40
C VAL A 168 1.98 -6.66 -10.77
N VAL A 169 1.50 -7.91 -10.80
CA VAL A 169 2.21 -9.08 -10.29
C VAL A 169 2.48 -10.05 -11.44
N TYR A 170 3.70 -10.56 -11.54
CA TYR A 170 4.04 -11.66 -12.45
C TYR A 170 4.04 -12.99 -11.71
N TRP A 171 3.45 -14.01 -12.35
CA TRP A 171 3.54 -15.40 -11.92
C TRP A 171 3.74 -16.30 -13.14
N ALA A 172 4.53 -17.35 -13.01
CA ALA A 172 4.66 -18.37 -14.05
C ALA A 172 4.94 -19.76 -13.49
N ARG A 173 4.43 -20.79 -14.20
CA ARG A 173 4.82 -22.19 -14.02
C ARG A 173 4.70 -22.92 -15.36
N GLY A 174 5.82 -23.41 -15.88
CA GLY A 174 5.88 -23.99 -17.22
C GLY A 174 5.49 -22.94 -18.26
N ASP A 175 4.59 -23.31 -19.18
CA ASP A 175 4.12 -22.43 -20.27
C ASP A 175 3.00 -21.45 -19.86
N ASP A 176 2.50 -21.54 -18.62
CA ASP A 176 1.50 -20.62 -18.09
C ASP A 176 2.20 -19.47 -17.37
N ALA A 177 2.20 -18.30 -17.99
CA ALA A 177 2.73 -17.05 -17.44
C ALA A 177 1.62 -16.01 -17.41
N ARG A 178 1.45 -15.36 -16.26
CA ARG A 178 0.34 -14.45 -15.98
C ARG A 178 0.79 -13.12 -15.42
N ILE A 179 0.07 -12.09 -15.82
CA ILE A 179 0.04 -10.81 -15.12
C ILE A 179 -1.26 -10.73 -14.32
N LEU A 180 -1.15 -10.55 -13.01
CA LEU A 180 -2.29 -10.31 -12.12
C LEU A 180 -2.30 -8.85 -11.68
N TYR A 181 -3.47 -8.22 -11.71
CA TYR A 181 -3.62 -6.84 -11.28
C TYR A 181 -5.06 -6.51 -10.91
N THR A 182 -5.25 -5.38 -10.24
CA THR A 182 -6.57 -4.91 -9.82
C THR A 182 -6.97 -3.65 -10.57
N ALA A 183 -8.21 -3.63 -11.07
CA ALA A 183 -8.86 -2.42 -11.55
C ALA A 183 -10.09 -2.15 -10.68
N GLY A 184 -10.01 -1.13 -9.82
CA GLY A 184 -11.01 -0.87 -8.79
C GLY A 184 -11.12 -2.06 -7.82
N ARG A 185 -12.33 -2.65 -7.72
CA ARG A 185 -12.63 -3.81 -6.87
C ARG A 185 -12.39 -5.17 -7.52
N PHE A 186 -12.00 -5.20 -8.80
CA PHE A 186 -11.86 -6.44 -9.55
C PHE A 186 -10.40 -6.82 -9.72
N LEU A 187 -10.06 -8.06 -9.34
CA LEU A 187 -8.77 -8.70 -9.59
C LEU A 187 -8.83 -9.47 -10.90
N TYR A 188 -7.92 -9.20 -11.84
CA TYR A 188 -7.83 -9.84 -13.15
C TYR A 188 -6.59 -10.72 -13.25
N ALA A 189 -6.66 -11.75 -14.10
CA ALA A 189 -5.52 -12.51 -14.56
C ALA A 189 -5.43 -12.44 -16.10
N LEU A 190 -4.26 -12.05 -16.61
CA LEU A 190 -3.97 -11.89 -18.03
C LEU A 190 -2.85 -12.85 -18.43
N ASP A 191 -2.91 -13.44 -19.63
CA ASP A 191 -1.74 -14.13 -20.21
C ASP A 191 -0.62 -13.10 -20.45
N ALA A 192 0.56 -13.34 -19.89
CA ALA A 192 1.65 -12.36 -19.87
C ALA A 192 2.24 -12.07 -21.27
N ARG A 193 2.04 -12.96 -22.24
CA ARG A 193 2.57 -12.82 -23.61
C ARG A 193 1.62 -12.02 -24.49
N THR A 194 0.32 -12.17 -24.29
CA THR A 194 -0.72 -11.66 -25.19
C THR A 194 -1.58 -10.56 -24.59
N GLY A 195 -1.58 -10.40 -23.26
CA GLY A 195 -2.46 -9.48 -22.54
C GLY A 195 -3.93 -9.91 -22.51
N ARG A 196 -4.26 -11.09 -23.05
CA ARG A 196 -5.64 -11.58 -23.08
C ARG A 196 -6.06 -12.05 -21.69
N SER A 197 -7.28 -11.71 -21.30
CA SER A 197 -7.88 -12.18 -20.04
C SER A 197 -7.97 -13.72 -20.01
N VAL A 198 -7.51 -14.31 -18.91
CA VAL A 198 -7.58 -15.75 -18.67
C VAL A 198 -8.99 -16.10 -18.22
N ARG A 199 -9.84 -16.49 -19.16
CA ARG A 199 -11.30 -16.66 -18.94
C ARG A 199 -11.67 -17.65 -17.83
N THR A 200 -10.79 -18.60 -17.48
CA THR A 200 -10.99 -19.58 -16.41
C THR A 200 -10.69 -19.04 -15.01
N PHE A 201 -10.21 -17.80 -14.88
CA PHE A 201 -9.94 -17.17 -13.61
C PHE A 201 -11.17 -16.41 -13.11
N GLY A 202 -11.68 -16.78 -11.93
CA GLY A 202 -12.87 -16.17 -11.33
C GLY A 202 -14.10 -16.24 -12.26
N ASP A 203 -14.86 -15.15 -12.31
CA ASP A 203 -15.95 -14.96 -13.25
C ASP A 203 -15.43 -14.30 -14.54
N SER A 204 -15.22 -15.14 -15.57
CA SER A 204 -14.86 -14.73 -16.92
C SER A 204 -13.57 -13.89 -16.97
N GLY A 205 -12.58 -14.25 -16.14
CA GLY A 205 -11.26 -13.62 -16.05
C GLY A 205 -11.10 -12.60 -14.95
N ALA A 206 -12.09 -12.43 -14.06
CA ALA A 206 -11.99 -11.52 -12.92
C ALA A 206 -12.63 -12.07 -11.64
N VAL A 207 -12.07 -11.70 -10.50
CA VAL A 207 -12.63 -11.91 -9.16
C VAL A 207 -13.11 -10.58 -8.61
N ASP A 208 -14.34 -10.54 -8.11
CA ASP A 208 -14.85 -9.42 -7.32
C ASP A 208 -14.33 -9.53 -5.88
N LEU A 209 -13.51 -8.57 -5.46
CA LEU A 209 -12.89 -8.58 -4.13
C LEU A 209 -13.88 -8.37 -2.98
N ALA A 210 -15.14 -7.99 -3.19
CA ALA A 210 -16.12 -7.99 -2.09
C ALA A 210 -16.68 -9.38 -1.80
N ARG A 211 -16.58 -10.34 -2.75
CA ARG A 211 -17.09 -11.69 -2.53
C ARG A 211 -16.24 -12.41 -1.48
N GLY A 212 -16.91 -13.10 -0.57
CA GLY A 212 -16.27 -13.85 0.52
C GLY A 212 -15.84 -13.01 1.72
N LEU A 213 -16.24 -11.73 1.80
CA LEU A 213 -16.16 -10.98 3.06
C LEU A 213 -17.19 -11.50 4.06
N SER A 214 -16.94 -11.27 5.36
CA SER A 214 -17.78 -11.74 6.46
C SER A 214 -19.19 -11.15 6.49
N ARG A 215 -19.42 -10.04 5.78
CA ARG A 215 -20.71 -9.37 5.66
C ARG A 215 -20.89 -8.76 4.28
N ASP A 216 -22.14 -8.55 3.90
CA ASP A 216 -22.46 -7.73 2.73
C ASP A 216 -22.08 -6.28 3.03
N ILE A 217 -21.34 -5.68 2.10
CA ILE A 217 -20.85 -4.31 2.20
C ILE A 217 -21.67 -3.35 1.35
N GLY A 218 -22.63 -3.85 0.55
CA GLY A 218 -23.43 -3.06 -0.38
C GLY A 218 -22.55 -2.16 -1.26
N ASP A 219 -22.79 -0.86 -1.17
CA ASP A 219 -22.07 0.18 -1.92
C ASP A 219 -20.84 0.75 -1.17
N ALA A 220 -20.44 0.16 -0.05
CA ALA A 220 -19.28 0.63 0.70
C ALA A 220 -18.00 0.57 -0.15
N PHE A 221 -17.11 1.53 0.07
CA PHE A 221 -15.89 1.67 -0.72
C PHE A 221 -14.93 0.50 -0.47
N LEU A 222 -14.53 -0.15 -1.56
CA LEU A 222 -13.51 -1.19 -1.57
C LEU A 222 -12.78 -1.16 -2.91
N VAL A 223 -11.46 -1.04 -2.87
CA VAL A 223 -10.56 -1.17 -4.02
C VAL A 223 -9.27 -1.88 -3.59
N ALA A 224 -8.41 -2.24 -4.54
CA ALA A 224 -7.04 -2.65 -4.23
C ALA A 224 -6.06 -1.75 -4.96
N THR A 225 -5.35 -0.90 -4.20
CA THR A 225 -4.40 0.08 -4.74
C THR A 225 -3.01 -0.49 -4.96
N SER A 226 -2.54 -1.36 -4.05
CA SER A 226 -1.26 -2.08 -4.21
C SER A 226 -1.46 -3.47 -4.81
N PRO A 227 -0.53 -3.95 -5.65
CA PRO A 227 -0.51 -5.35 -6.07
C PRO A 227 -0.29 -6.27 -4.86
N GLY A 228 -0.86 -7.47 -4.92
CA GLY A 228 -0.59 -8.53 -3.95
C GLY A 228 0.80 -9.15 -4.11
N VAL A 229 1.09 -10.18 -3.31
CA VAL A 229 2.36 -10.93 -3.35
C VAL A 229 2.13 -12.40 -3.67
N ILE A 230 3.12 -13.01 -4.34
CA ILE A 230 3.06 -14.43 -4.75
C ILE A 230 3.78 -15.32 -3.74
N HIS A 231 3.10 -16.36 -3.29
CA HIS A 231 3.71 -17.51 -2.63
C HIS A 231 3.25 -18.80 -3.33
N ALA A 232 4.17 -19.48 -4.01
CA ALA A 232 3.86 -20.64 -4.85
C ALA A 232 2.74 -20.35 -5.87
N ASP A 233 1.57 -20.97 -5.73
CA ASP A 233 0.39 -20.76 -6.59
C ASP A 233 -0.69 -19.88 -5.93
N LEU A 234 -0.31 -19.10 -4.92
CA LEU A 234 -1.18 -18.18 -4.20
C LEU A 234 -0.82 -16.73 -4.51
N LEU A 235 -1.82 -15.92 -4.83
CA LEU A 235 -1.77 -14.47 -4.75
C LEU A 235 -2.39 -14.03 -3.43
N ILE A 236 -1.58 -13.47 -2.55
CA ILE A 236 -2.03 -12.89 -1.28
C ILE A 236 -2.31 -11.41 -1.52
N GLN A 237 -3.53 -10.96 -1.25
CA GLN A 237 -4.04 -9.65 -1.62
C GLN A 237 -4.74 -8.97 -0.43
N GLY A 238 -4.40 -7.69 -0.21
CA GLY A 238 -5.11 -6.77 0.67
C GLY A 238 -5.96 -5.76 -0.12
N THR A 239 -6.68 -4.89 0.59
CA THR A 239 -7.56 -3.87 0.01
C THR A 239 -7.35 -2.50 0.66
N ARG A 240 -7.87 -1.46 0.01
CA ARG A 240 -8.22 -0.17 0.61
C ARG A 240 -9.74 -0.12 0.78
N VAL A 241 -10.17 0.26 1.96
CA VAL A 241 -11.59 0.44 2.32
C VAL A 241 -11.85 1.90 2.70
N GLY A 242 -13.08 2.24 3.04
CA GLY A 242 -13.42 3.57 3.56
C GLY A 242 -12.79 3.84 4.94
N GLU A 243 -12.79 5.10 5.35
CA GLU A 243 -12.21 5.63 6.61
C GLU A 243 -13.31 5.94 7.66
N GLY A 244 -14.58 5.75 7.27
CA GLY A 244 -15.75 6.13 8.05
C GLY A 244 -16.48 4.96 8.71
N GLU A 245 -17.52 5.28 9.45
CA GLU A 245 -18.45 4.28 9.97
C GLU A 245 -19.08 3.47 8.84
N GLY A 246 -19.26 2.16 9.04
CA GLY A 246 -19.83 1.25 8.04
C GLY A 246 -18.89 0.91 6.88
N SER A 247 -17.60 1.25 6.99
CA SER A 247 -16.59 0.84 6.00
C SER A 247 -16.44 -0.69 5.96
N ALA A 248 -16.08 -1.22 4.80
CA ALA A 248 -15.84 -2.64 4.63
C ALA A 248 -14.72 -3.16 5.56
N PRO A 249 -14.75 -4.44 5.97
CA PRO A 249 -13.63 -5.06 6.66
C PRO A 249 -12.41 -5.18 5.73
N GLY A 250 -11.22 -5.04 6.31
CA GLY A 250 -9.93 -5.02 5.63
C GLY A 250 -9.26 -6.37 5.42
N ASP A 251 -10.02 -7.46 5.41
CA ASP A 251 -9.52 -8.84 5.44
C ASP A 251 -8.45 -9.12 4.36
N VAL A 252 -7.42 -9.86 4.77
CA VAL A 252 -6.33 -10.32 3.89
C VAL A 252 -6.68 -11.69 3.37
N ARG A 253 -6.59 -11.89 2.05
CA ARG A 253 -7.01 -13.15 1.41
C ARG A 253 -5.97 -13.68 0.45
N ALA A 254 -5.83 -15.00 0.40
CA ALA A 254 -5.12 -15.68 -0.67
C ALA A 254 -6.07 -16.23 -1.72
N TYR A 255 -5.72 -15.99 -2.97
CA TYR A 255 -6.41 -16.49 -4.14
C TYR A 255 -5.50 -17.48 -4.87
N ASP A 256 -6.07 -18.59 -5.31
CA ASP A 256 -5.40 -19.48 -6.24
C ASP A 256 -5.16 -18.74 -7.58
N VAL A 257 -3.89 -18.62 -7.98
CA VAL A 257 -3.51 -17.81 -9.18
C VAL A 257 -4.09 -18.36 -10.48
N ARG A 258 -4.49 -19.64 -10.49
CA ARG A 258 -4.99 -20.31 -11.69
C ARG A 258 -6.49 -20.10 -11.87
N THR A 259 -7.23 -20.19 -10.76
CA THR A 259 -8.69 -20.26 -10.74
C THR A 259 -9.36 -19.03 -10.14
N GLY A 260 -8.65 -18.24 -9.34
CA GLY A 260 -9.20 -17.11 -8.59
C GLY A 260 -10.02 -17.51 -7.36
N ALA A 261 -10.01 -18.80 -6.97
CA ALA A 261 -10.70 -19.27 -5.78
C ALA A 261 -9.99 -18.77 -4.51
N ILE A 262 -10.76 -18.35 -3.50
CA ILE A 262 -10.22 -18.02 -2.17
C ILE A 262 -9.72 -19.32 -1.52
N ARG A 263 -8.47 -19.30 -1.06
CA ARG A 263 -7.80 -20.44 -0.40
C ARG A 263 -7.75 -20.27 1.12
N TRP A 264 -7.63 -19.04 1.59
CA TRP A 264 -7.78 -18.68 2.99
C TRP A 264 -8.13 -17.19 3.12
N THR A 265 -8.75 -16.85 4.24
CA THR A 265 -9.04 -15.48 4.68
C THR A 265 -8.45 -15.31 6.08
N PHE A 266 -7.76 -14.20 6.32
CA PHE A 266 -7.39 -13.74 7.65
C PHE A 266 -8.26 -12.53 7.99
N HIS A 267 -9.12 -12.67 9.00
CA HIS A 267 -9.95 -11.58 9.50
C HIS A 267 -9.08 -10.60 10.30
N THR A 268 -8.94 -9.37 9.81
CA THR A 268 -8.15 -8.34 10.52
C THR A 268 -8.92 -7.69 11.66
N ILE A 269 -10.24 -7.79 11.63
CA ILE A 269 -11.14 -7.56 12.74
C ILE A 269 -11.61 -8.94 13.23
N PRO A 270 -11.09 -9.45 14.36
CA PRO A 270 -11.30 -10.84 14.77
C PRO A 270 -12.77 -11.15 15.08
N HIS A 271 -13.21 -12.33 14.68
CA HIS A 271 -14.53 -12.88 15.04
C HIS A 271 -14.50 -13.57 16.42
N PRO A 272 -15.67 -13.85 17.04
CA PRO A 272 -15.73 -14.60 18.29
C PRO A 272 -14.97 -15.93 18.21
N GLY A 273 -14.04 -16.14 19.16
CA GLY A 273 -13.16 -17.31 19.20
C GLY A 273 -11.83 -17.16 18.47
N GLU A 274 -11.63 -16.06 17.73
CA GLU A 274 -10.35 -15.72 17.12
C GLU A 274 -9.49 -14.87 18.07
N PHE A 275 -8.17 -14.95 17.91
CA PHE A 275 -7.23 -14.18 18.72
C PHE A 275 -7.42 -12.67 18.49
N GLY A 276 -7.48 -11.89 19.56
CA GLY A 276 -7.63 -10.44 19.53
C GLY A 276 -9.09 -9.97 19.59
N HIS A 277 -10.07 -10.87 19.52
CA HIS A 277 -11.50 -10.50 19.64
C HIS A 277 -11.80 -9.83 20.99
N ASP A 278 -11.10 -10.21 22.04
CA ASP A 278 -11.18 -9.65 23.39
C ASP A 278 -10.68 -8.21 23.51
N THR A 279 -9.99 -7.69 22.48
CA THR A 279 -9.57 -6.29 22.42
C THR A 279 -10.59 -5.36 21.76
N TRP A 280 -11.79 -5.87 21.47
CA TRP A 280 -12.89 -5.12 20.87
C TRP A 280 -14.16 -5.27 21.70
N PRO A 281 -15.15 -4.37 21.53
CA PRO A 281 -16.50 -4.65 21.95
C PRO A 281 -17.02 -5.96 21.30
N PRO A 282 -17.77 -6.82 22.03
CA PRO A 282 -18.08 -8.18 21.58
C PRO A 282 -18.72 -8.30 20.18
N ASP A 283 -19.52 -7.31 19.80
CA ASP A 283 -20.24 -7.26 18.53
C ASP A 283 -19.60 -6.35 17.48
N ALA A 284 -18.46 -5.72 17.77
CA ALA A 284 -17.81 -4.77 16.87
C ALA A 284 -17.47 -5.38 15.50
N TRP A 285 -17.10 -6.67 15.44
CA TRP A 285 -16.80 -7.38 14.19
C TRP A 285 -17.95 -7.38 13.16
N LYS A 286 -19.20 -7.13 13.59
CA LYS A 286 -20.37 -7.06 12.70
C LYS A 286 -20.46 -5.71 11.98
N THR A 287 -19.90 -4.66 12.55
CA THR A 287 -20.13 -3.26 12.14
C THR A 287 -18.85 -2.50 11.81
N ALA A 288 -17.76 -2.77 12.52
CA ALA A 288 -16.45 -2.14 12.33
C ALA A 288 -15.87 -2.43 10.93
N GLY A 289 -15.07 -1.48 10.44
CA GLY A 289 -14.35 -1.56 9.18
C GLY A 289 -12.88 -1.19 9.35
N GLY A 290 -12.17 -1.07 8.23
CA GLY A 290 -10.74 -0.74 8.26
C GLY A 290 -9.89 -1.97 8.58
N ALA A 291 -8.80 -1.75 9.32
CA ALA A 291 -7.73 -2.72 9.57
C ALA A 291 -7.22 -3.37 8.27
N ASN A 292 -7.16 -2.59 7.19
CA ASN A 292 -6.94 -3.08 5.84
C ASN A 292 -5.48 -2.97 5.40
N ALA A 293 -5.04 -3.85 4.51
CA ALA A 293 -3.67 -3.85 3.97
C ALA A 293 -3.62 -3.18 2.57
N TRP A 294 -3.63 -1.83 2.53
CA TRP A 294 -3.58 -1.06 1.28
C TRP A 294 -2.16 -0.72 0.81
N ALA A 295 -1.18 -0.82 1.69
CA ALA A 295 0.20 -0.38 1.48
C ALA A 295 1.03 -1.34 0.60
N GLY A 296 0.63 -2.61 0.53
CA GLY A 296 1.44 -3.69 -0.05
C GLY A 296 2.03 -4.59 1.02
N MET A 297 2.69 -5.67 0.61
CA MET A 297 3.19 -6.73 1.51
C MET A 297 4.58 -7.18 1.05
N ALA A 298 5.28 -7.93 1.90
CA ALA A 298 6.49 -8.66 1.53
C ALA A 298 6.37 -10.13 1.89
N VAL A 299 7.08 -11.00 1.17
CA VAL A 299 7.04 -12.45 1.39
C VAL A 299 8.44 -13.04 1.43
N ASP A 300 8.74 -13.74 2.54
CA ASP A 300 9.89 -14.62 2.63
C ASP A 300 9.49 -16.00 2.10
N THR A 301 9.71 -16.23 0.80
CA THR A 301 9.31 -17.49 0.16
C THR A 301 10.07 -18.71 0.68
N LYS A 302 11.25 -18.52 1.28
CA LYS A 302 12.03 -19.62 1.86
C LYS A 302 11.40 -20.10 3.16
N ARG A 303 10.91 -19.17 3.98
CA ARG A 303 10.23 -19.47 5.24
C ARG A 303 8.73 -19.74 5.09
N GLY A 304 8.15 -19.34 3.96
CA GLY A 304 6.70 -19.40 3.77
C GLY A 304 5.96 -18.40 4.65
N ILE A 305 6.52 -17.21 4.87
CA ILE A 305 5.94 -16.16 5.70
C ILE A 305 5.60 -14.95 4.85
N VAL A 306 4.38 -14.44 4.97
CA VAL A 306 3.97 -13.13 4.44
C VAL A 306 3.90 -12.12 5.56
N TYR A 307 4.43 -10.92 5.32
CA TYR A 307 4.40 -9.80 6.24
C TYR A 307 3.42 -8.74 5.75
N VAL A 308 2.41 -8.45 6.57
CA VAL A 308 1.26 -7.64 6.18
C VAL A 308 1.10 -6.45 7.10
N PRO A 309 1.39 -5.22 6.62
CA PRO A 309 1.08 -4.00 7.34
C PRO A 309 -0.42 -3.67 7.20
N THR A 310 -1.10 -3.40 8.31
CA THR A 310 -2.50 -2.98 8.33
C THR A 310 -2.65 -1.50 8.69
N GLY A 311 -3.73 -0.90 8.18
CA GLY A 311 -4.18 0.44 8.52
C GLY A 311 -5.05 0.48 9.78
N SER A 312 -5.60 1.66 10.05
CA SER A 312 -6.46 1.97 11.19
C SER A 312 -7.83 1.29 11.13
N ALA A 313 -8.43 1.10 12.31
CA ALA A 313 -9.83 0.69 12.45
C ALA A 313 -10.75 1.89 12.22
N THR A 314 -11.88 1.68 11.57
CA THR A 314 -12.82 2.78 11.31
C THR A 314 -13.89 2.89 12.39
N PRO A 315 -14.42 4.11 12.65
CA PRO A 315 -14.04 5.40 12.04
C PRO A 315 -12.69 5.93 12.52
N ASP A 316 -11.89 6.53 11.66
CA ASP A 316 -10.47 6.86 11.95
C ASP A 316 -10.27 7.85 13.11
N PHE A 317 -11.20 8.78 13.32
CA PHE A 317 -11.02 9.94 14.23
C PHE A 317 -11.93 9.91 15.47
N TYR A 318 -12.76 8.88 15.59
CA TYR A 318 -13.61 8.64 16.76
C TYR A 318 -13.90 7.13 16.89
N GLY A 319 -13.35 6.51 17.92
CA GLY A 319 -13.42 5.11 18.27
C GLY A 319 -14.44 4.77 19.38
N GLY A 320 -15.37 5.65 19.74
CA GLY A 320 -16.34 5.35 20.82
C GLY A 320 -17.22 4.10 20.63
N ALA A 321 -17.40 3.64 19.38
CA ALA A 321 -18.10 2.38 19.07
C ALA A 321 -17.19 1.14 19.05
N ARG A 322 -15.87 1.35 19.17
CA ARG A 322 -14.80 0.34 19.11
C ARG A 322 -13.82 0.51 20.28
N VAL A 323 -14.31 0.89 21.46
CA VAL A 323 -13.45 1.04 22.65
C VAL A 323 -12.68 -0.26 22.90
N GLY A 324 -11.35 -0.19 22.82
CA GLY A 324 -10.49 -1.36 22.86
C GLY A 324 -9.08 -1.04 22.36
N ALA A 325 -8.24 -2.05 22.18
CA ALA A 325 -6.93 -1.84 21.54
C ALA A 325 -7.02 -1.93 20.01
N ASP A 326 -8.14 -2.43 19.48
CA ASP A 326 -8.40 -2.63 18.06
C ASP A 326 -7.45 -3.62 17.34
N LEU A 327 -7.04 -4.73 17.97
CA LEU A 327 -6.20 -5.72 17.26
C LEU A 327 -6.98 -6.41 16.13
N PHE A 328 -6.58 -6.36 14.86
CA PHE A 328 -5.23 -6.14 14.32
C PHE A 328 -5.09 -4.88 13.44
N ALA A 329 -5.74 -3.77 13.81
CA ALA A 329 -5.46 -2.47 13.21
C ALA A 329 -4.01 -2.01 13.53
N ASN A 330 -3.45 -1.18 12.64
CA ASN A 330 -2.11 -0.59 12.74
C ASN A 330 -0.99 -1.59 13.07
N SER A 331 -1.09 -2.80 12.54
CA SER A 331 -0.26 -3.94 12.93
C SER A 331 0.62 -4.43 11.79
N LEU A 332 1.84 -4.85 12.11
CA LEU A 332 2.64 -5.71 11.27
C LEU A 332 2.31 -7.16 11.62
N LEU A 333 1.57 -7.83 10.73
CA LEU A 333 1.25 -9.24 10.84
C LEU A 333 2.33 -10.09 10.18
N ALA A 334 2.71 -11.20 10.79
CA ALA A 334 3.41 -12.29 10.11
C ALA A 334 2.49 -13.51 10.04
N LEU A 335 2.12 -13.89 8.83
CA LEU A 335 1.21 -15.00 8.56
C LEU A 335 1.96 -16.11 7.81
N ASP A 336 1.58 -17.35 8.08
CA ASP A 336 1.94 -18.47 7.23
C ASP A 336 1.30 -18.24 5.84
N ALA A 337 2.14 -18.11 4.81
CA ALA A 337 1.71 -17.69 3.48
C ALA A 337 0.80 -18.72 2.79
N ALA A 338 0.91 -20.00 3.16
CA ALA A 338 0.12 -21.07 2.57
C ALA A 338 -1.27 -21.21 3.21
N THR A 339 -1.39 -20.87 4.50
CA THR A 339 -2.60 -21.15 5.30
C THR A 339 -3.29 -19.91 5.87
N GLY A 340 -2.63 -18.75 5.88
CA GLY A 340 -3.12 -17.53 6.52
C GLY A 340 -3.02 -17.54 8.05
N ARG A 341 -2.48 -18.61 8.65
CA ARG A 341 -2.37 -18.74 10.11
C ARG A 341 -1.41 -17.69 10.68
N ARG A 342 -1.85 -16.98 11.72
CA ARG A 342 -1.00 -16.03 12.46
C ARG A 342 0.21 -16.75 13.08
N LEU A 343 1.41 -16.24 12.79
CA LEU A 343 2.66 -16.66 13.42
C LEU A 343 2.99 -15.73 14.59
N TRP A 344 3.09 -14.44 14.30
CA TRP A 344 3.29 -13.37 15.26
C TRP A 344 2.70 -12.07 14.72
N HIS A 345 2.59 -11.04 15.56
CA HIS A 345 2.22 -9.69 15.14
C HIS A 345 2.84 -8.65 16.07
N PHE A 346 2.92 -7.41 15.61
CA PHE A 346 3.23 -6.24 16.42
C PHE A 346 2.25 -5.13 16.07
N GLN A 347 1.54 -4.58 17.05
CA GLN A 347 0.67 -3.42 16.86
C GLN A 347 1.46 -2.15 17.12
N ALA A 348 1.56 -1.27 16.12
CA ALA A 348 2.34 -0.03 16.19
C ALA A 348 1.55 1.15 16.75
N VAL A 349 0.21 1.09 16.72
CA VAL A 349 -0.68 2.09 17.29
C VAL A 349 -1.85 1.38 17.96
N HIS A 350 -2.06 1.64 19.24
CA HIS A 350 -3.22 1.16 20.00
C HIS A 350 -4.38 2.15 19.85
N HIS A 351 -5.59 1.65 19.59
CA HIS A 351 -6.81 2.46 19.49
C HIS A 351 -6.60 3.73 18.64
N ASP A 352 -6.30 3.55 17.36
CA ASP A 352 -5.93 4.67 16.49
C ASP A 352 -7.06 5.72 16.40
N LEU A 353 -6.71 6.99 16.56
CA LEU A 353 -7.61 8.15 16.45
C LEU A 353 -7.09 9.20 15.45
N TRP A 354 -6.17 8.80 14.57
CA TRP A 354 -5.27 9.71 13.86
C TRP A 354 -4.98 9.33 12.41
N ASP A 355 -5.51 8.21 11.92
CA ASP A 355 -5.15 7.62 10.62
C ASP A 355 -3.62 7.39 10.53
N ARG A 356 -3.04 6.70 11.53
CA ARG A 356 -1.60 6.37 11.58
C ARG A 356 -1.31 4.96 11.06
N ASP A 357 -1.91 4.65 9.91
CA ASP A 357 -1.64 3.45 9.14
C ASP A 357 -0.15 3.14 9.01
N LEU A 358 0.19 1.84 8.91
CA LEU A 358 1.48 1.42 8.40
C LEU A 358 1.49 1.64 6.88
N PRO A 359 2.23 2.64 6.37
CA PRO A 359 1.92 3.21 5.06
C PRO A 359 2.53 2.44 3.90
N ALA A 360 3.56 1.60 4.15
CA ALA A 360 4.33 0.92 3.13
C ALA A 360 4.52 -0.57 3.43
N ALA A 361 4.71 -1.37 2.38
CA ALA A 361 5.18 -2.74 2.50
C ALA A 361 6.49 -2.78 3.30
N PRO A 362 6.66 -3.74 4.23
CA PRO A 362 7.88 -3.85 5.01
C PRO A 362 9.04 -4.32 4.13
N THR A 363 10.26 -3.92 4.49
CA THR A 363 11.49 -4.36 3.80
C THR A 363 12.14 -5.53 4.53
N LEU A 364 12.44 -6.59 3.79
CA LEU A 364 13.14 -7.76 4.27
C LEU A 364 14.65 -7.58 4.08
N ALA A 365 15.37 -7.37 5.18
CA ALA A 365 16.82 -7.14 5.18
C ALA A 365 17.59 -8.17 6.01
N ARG A 366 18.92 -8.13 5.96
CA ARG A 366 19.79 -8.95 6.81
C ARG A 366 20.78 -8.03 7.53
N LEU A 367 20.84 -8.11 8.86
CA LEU A 367 21.65 -7.26 9.74
C LEU A 367 22.44 -8.15 10.69
N ASN A 368 23.77 -8.02 10.78
CA ASN A 368 24.61 -8.88 11.63
C ASN A 368 24.28 -10.39 11.55
N SER A 369 24.09 -10.90 10.33
CA SER A 369 23.66 -12.29 10.07
C SER A 369 22.28 -12.69 10.61
N ARG A 370 21.44 -11.73 11.02
CA ARG A 370 20.04 -11.93 11.40
C ARG A 370 19.13 -11.50 10.27
N ASP A 371 18.12 -12.32 9.97
CA ASP A 371 17.10 -11.96 8.98
C ASP A 371 16.03 -11.12 9.67
N VAL A 372 15.89 -9.87 9.23
CA VAL A 372 14.99 -8.90 9.85
C VAL A 372 13.92 -8.42 8.87
N VAL A 373 12.80 -7.98 9.43
CA VAL A 373 11.74 -7.24 8.75
C VAL A 373 11.74 -5.80 9.30
N VAL A 374 11.78 -4.83 8.39
CA VAL A 374 11.88 -3.40 8.69
C VAL A 374 10.58 -2.72 8.27
N GLN A 375 9.90 -2.08 9.21
CA GLN A 375 8.63 -1.39 8.98
C GLN A 375 8.77 0.09 9.31
N ILE A 376 8.51 0.95 8.32
CA ILE A 376 8.36 2.39 8.53
C ILE A 376 6.91 2.72 8.92
N THR A 377 6.69 3.86 9.58
CA THR A 377 5.34 4.30 10.00
C THR A 377 5.02 5.73 9.55
N LYS A 378 3.72 6.07 9.48
CA LYS A 378 3.27 7.46 9.23
C LYS A 378 3.83 8.46 10.26
N PRO A 379 3.93 8.16 11.57
CA PRO A 379 4.63 9.04 12.51
C PRO A 379 6.12 9.26 12.22
N GLY A 380 6.77 8.45 11.37
CA GLY A 380 8.18 8.58 11.04
C GLY A 380 9.11 7.71 11.88
N ASN A 381 8.60 6.62 12.46
CA ASN A 381 9.41 5.64 13.19
C ASN A 381 9.84 4.49 12.28
N VAL A 382 10.92 3.81 12.66
CA VAL A 382 11.36 2.56 12.04
C VAL A 382 11.35 1.47 13.10
N PHE A 383 10.58 0.41 12.87
CA PHE A 383 10.59 -0.79 13.68
C PHE A 383 11.33 -1.91 12.96
N ILE A 384 12.11 -2.69 13.71
CA ILE A 384 12.91 -3.78 13.16
C ILE A 384 12.67 -5.02 14.02
N PHE A 385 12.27 -6.12 13.39
CA PHE A 385 11.98 -7.38 14.07
C PHE A 385 12.74 -8.53 13.43
N ASP A 386 13.08 -9.53 14.22
CA ASP A 386 13.45 -10.85 13.69
C ASP A 386 12.28 -11.42 12.86
N ARG A 387 12.57 -11.89 11.66
CA ARG A 387 11.57 -12.36 10.70
C ARG A 387 10.75 -13.55 11.20
N GLY A 388 11.37 -14.47 11.94
CA GLY A 388 10.74 -15.72 12.34
C GLY A 388 9.93 -15.58 13.62
N THR A 389 10.45 -14.81 14.57
CA THR A 389 9.95 -14.74 15.94
C THR A 389 9.18 -13.47 16.26
N GLY A 390 9.39 -12.39 15.50
CA GLY A 390 8.83 -11.07 15.83
C GLY A 390 9.53 -10.37 16.99
N ALA A 391 10.65 -10.91 17.49
CA ALA A 391 11.43 -10.26 18.53
C ALA A 391 12.00 -8.93 18.02
N SER A 392 11.83 -7.85 18.79
CA SER A 392 12.31 -6.53 18.39
C SER A 392 13.85 -6.48 18.41
N PHE A 393 14.43 -5.85 17.41
CA PHE A 393 15.89 -5.67 17.32
C PHE A 393 16.38 -4.59 18.29
N PHE A 394 15.58 -3.52 18.44
CA PHE A 394 15.76 -2.49 19.45
C PHE A 394 14.63 -2.56 20.48
N PRO A 395 14.86 -2.12 21.73
CA PRO A 395 13.79 -1.97 22.71
C PRO A 395 12.65 -1.09 22.20
N ILE A 396 11.43 -1.44 22.60
CA ILE A 396 10.21 -0.68 22.34
C ILE A 396 9.60 -0.34 23.70
N GLU A 397 9.35 0.94 23.92
CA GLU A 397 8.82 1.48 25.17
C GLU A 397 7.37 1.91 24.99
N GLU A 398 6.52 1.59 25.97
CA GLU A 398 5.18 2.18 26.05
C GLU A 398 5.26 3.58 26.63
N ARG A 399 4.95 4.59 25.82
CA ARG A 399 5.00 6.00 26.22
C ARG A 399 3.60 6.55 26.46
N ARG A 400 3.38 7.20 27.60
CA ARG A 400 2.09 7.81 27.92
C ARG A 400 1.71 8.87 26.90
N VAL A 401 0.44 8.88 26.51
CA VAL A 401 -0.13 9.86 25.57
C VAL A 401 -1.32 10.59 26.19
N PRO A 402 -1.67 11.80 25.72
CA PRO A 402 -2.82 12.53 26.25
C PRO A 402 -4.14 11.78 26.05
N PRO A 403 -5.08 11.86 27.01
CA PRO A 403 -6.42 11.30 26.84
C PRO A 403 -7.25 12.12 25.84
N SER A 404 -8.34 11.51 25.36
CA SER A 404 -9.40 12.23 24.63
C SER A 404 -10.31 12.97 25.62
N ASP A 405 -10.87 14.10 25.17
CA ASP A 405 -11.91 14.87 25.88
C ASP A 405 -13.28 14.82 25.17
N LEU A 406 -13.39 14.03 24.11
CA LEU A 406 -14.65 13.82 23.41
C LEU A 406 -15.50 12.80 24.16
N GLU A 407 -16.78 13.12 24.34
CA GLU A 407 -17.71 12.24 25.03
C GLU A 407 -17.85 10.88 24.32
N GLY A 408 -17.80 9.79 25.10
CA GLY A 408 -17.87 8.42 24.61
C GLY A 408 -16.57 7.90 23.99
N GLU A 409 -15.52 8.73 23.87
CA GLU A 409 -14.21 8.31 23.40
C GLU A 409 -13.32 7.86 24.57
N GLN A 410 -12.50 6.83 24.34
CA GLN A 410 -11.49 6.39 25.29
C GLN A 410 -10.18 6.13 24.56
N ALA A 411 -9.32 7.16 24.50
CA ALA A 411 -7.97 7.00 23.95
C ALA A 411 -7.14 6.00 24.77
N TRP A 412 -6.33 5.20 24.10
CA TRP A 412 -5.41 4.28 24.78
C TRP A 412 -4.34 5.06 25.58
N PRO A 413 -3.98 4.65 26.81
CA PRO A 413 -3.13 5.45 27.70
C PRO A 413 -1.68 5.57 27.25
N THR A 414 -1.19 4.65 26.40
CA THR A 414 0.20 4.62 25.93
C THR A 414 0.29 4.37 24.43
N GLN A 415 1.46 4.59 23.83
CA GLN A 415 1.76 4.14 22.48
C GLN A 415 3.17 3.52 22.41
N PRO A 416 3.38 2.49 21.57
CA PRO A 416 4.69 1.90 21.37
C PRO A 416 5.65 2.89 20.71
N SER A 417 6.86 3.00 21.26
CA SER A 417 7.91 3.87 20.75
C SER A 417 9.24 3.15 20.70
N PRO A 418 9.86 2.96 19.51
CA PRO A 418 11.15 2.31 19.43
C PRO A 418 12.23 3.26 19.98
N THR A 419 13.20 2.72 20.72
CA THR A 419 14.32 3.53 21.20
C THR A 419 15.28 3.92 20.07
N LYS A 420 15.33 3.09 19.02
CA LYS A 420 16.15 3.25 17.82
C LYS A 420 15.50 2.56 16.61
N PRO A 421 15.83 2.99 15.38
CA PRO A 421 16.52 4.23 15.03
C PRO A 421 15.80 5.50 15.50
N ALA A 422 16.49 6.64 15.53
CA ALA A 422 15.84 7.91 15.77
C ALA A 422 14.77 8.20 14.67
N PRO A 423 13.62 8.83 14.99
CA PRO A 423 12.56 9.04 14.01
C PRO A 423 13.00 9.90 12.81
N PHE A 424 12.60 9.52 11.61
CA PHE A 424 12.95 10.18 10.34
C PHE A 424 12.04 11.33 9.93
N ALA A 425 10.94 11.51 10.65
CA ALA A 425 10.06 12.67 10.54
C ALA A 425 10.00 13.44 11.86
N ARG A 426 9.56 14.70 11.82
CA ARG A 426 9.49 15.58 13.00
C ARG A 426 8.44 15.07 13.98
N GLN A 427 8.83 14.95 15.26
CA GLN A 427 7.97 14.38 16.32
C GLN A 427 7.24 15.44 17.16
N SER A 428 7.52 16.73 16.96
CA SER A 428 6.96 17.82 17.77
C SER A 428 6.98 19.14 17.01
N ILE A 429 6.17 20.09 17.47
CA ILE A 429 6.14 21.48 17.01
C ILE A 429 6.21 22.41 18.22
N SER A 430 6.93 23.53 18.10
CA SER A 430 7.16 24.51 19.16
C SER A 430 7.05 25.94 18.65
N ASP A 431 7.07 26.93 19.56
CA ASP A 431 7.11 28.36 19.18
C ASP A 431 8.28 28.70 18.25
N ARG A 432 9.42 28.00 18.38
CA ARG A 432 10.58 28.19 17.49
C ARG A 432 10.23 27.83 16.05
N ASP A 433 9.45 26.77 15.86
CA ASP A 433 9.07 26.29 14.55
C ASP A 433 8.09 27.23 13.84
N VAL A 434 7.34 28.05 14.58
CA VAL A 434 6.37 29.02 14.03
C VAL A 434 6.84 30.47 14.15
N ALA A 435 8.05 30.70 14.66
CA ALA A 435 8.55 32.05 14.99
C ALA A 435 8.53 32.99 13.78
N ALA A 436 8.88 32.48 12.58
CA ALA A 436 8.94 33.23 11.33
C ALA A 436 7.57 33.46 10.66
N LEU A 437 6.48 32.87 11.18
CA LEU A 437 5.14 33.05 10.63
C LEU A 437 4.59 34.45 10.95
N SER A 438 3.49 34.84 10.33
CA SER A 438 2.79 36.09 10.62
C SER A 438 2.26 36.12 12.07
N PRO A 439 2.00 37.32 12.65
CA PRO A 439 1.37 37.43 13.96
C PRO A 439 0.04 36.67 14.06
N ALA A 440 -0.76 36.65 12.98
CA ALA A 440 -2.03 35.93 12.93
C ALA A 440 -1.85 34.40 12.99
N GLU A 441 -0.86 33.86 12.27
CA GLU A 441 -0.55 32.43 12.30
C GLU A 441 0.02 32.00 13.66
N ARG A 442 0.88 32.82 14.28
CA ARG A 442 1.36 32.57 15.64
C ARG A 442 0.23 32.64 16.68
N ALA A 443 -0.72 33.57 16.51
CA ALA A 443 -1.91 33.61 17.36
C ALA A 443 -2.75 32.34 17.19
N ARG A 444 -2.94 31.89 15.94
CA ARG A 444 -3.64 30.63 15.64
C ARG A 444 -2.94 29.41 16.24
N PHE A 445 -1.61 29.33 16.16
CA PHE A 445 -0.83 28.25 16.79
C PHE A 445 -1.19 28.09 18.28
N ARG A 446 -1.29 29.20 19.00
CA ARG A 446 -1.60 29.22 20.44
C ARG A 446 -3.03 28.78 20.78
N THR A 447 -3.94 28.74 19.82
CA THR A 447 -5.31 28.24 20.06
C THR A 447 -5.47 26.76 19.75
N LEU A 448 -4.46 26.12 19.15
CA LEU A 448 -4.49 24.71 18.76
C LEU A 448 -3.77 23.86 19.81
N ARG A 449 -4.20 22.60 19.96
CA ARG A 449 -3.51 21.65 20.84
C ARG A 449 -2.26 21.11 20.14
N SER A 450 -1.10 21.23 20.77
CA SER A 450 0.20 20.93 20.14
C SER A 450 1.21 20.25 21.06
N SER A 451 0.80 19.80 22.24
CA SER A 451 1.67 19.27 23.30
C SER A 451 2.30 17.90 22.98
N SER A 452 1.73 17.14 22.04
CA SER A 452 2.18 15.81 21.65
C SER A 452 1.72 15.46 20.23
N LEU A 453 2.50 14.66 19.50
CA LEU A 453 2.07 14.07 18.22
C LEU A 453 0.88 13.10 18.34
N TRP A 454 0.62 12.63 19.57
CA TRP A 454 -0.47 11.72 19.94
C TRP A 454 -1.61 12.45 20.64
N GLN A 455 -1.72 13.76 20.43
CA GLN A 455 -2.88 14.50 20.93
C GLN A 455 -4.13 14.04 20.15
N PRO A 456 -5.17 13.48 20.79
CA PRO A 456 -6.38 13.06 20.07
C PRO A 456 -7.05 14.23 19.34
N PRO A 457 -7.84 13.97 18.28
CA PRO A 457 -8.72 14.97 17.68
C PRO A 457 -9.59 15.65 18.74
N SER A 458 -9.86 16.94 18.58
CA SER A 458 -10.55 17.76 19.58
C SER A 458 -11.44 18.83 18.96
N ARG A 459 -12.25 19.51 19.78
CA ARG A 459 -13.11 20.61 19.31
C ARG A 459 -12.31 21.86 18.94
N GLU A 460 -11.26 22.15 19.70
CA GLU A 460 -10.31 23.24 19.49
C GLU A 460 -9.49 23.01 18.21
N GLY A 461 -9.15 21.75 17.94
CA GLY A 461 -8.29 21.32 16.86
C GLY A 461 -6.90 20.97 17.39
N SER A 462 -6.43 19.78 17.02
CA SER A 462 -5.12 19.24 17.41
C SER A 462 -4.17 19.30 16.21
N ILE A 463 -2.93 19.74 16.42
CA ILE A 463 -1.90 19.76 15.39
C ILE A 463 -1.37 18.35 15.20
N MET A 464 -1.52 17.84 13.97
CA MET A 464 -0.98 16.58 13.51
C MET A 464 0.34 16.83 12.79
N LEU A 465 1.44 16.36 13.36
CA LEU A 465 2.77 16.41 12.75
C LEU A 465 3.54 15.11 13.01
N PRO A 466 3.99 14.38 11.97
CA PRO A 466 3.66 14.58 10.56
C PRO A 466 2.14 14.55 10.31
N GLY A 467 1.67 15.13 9.21
CA GLY A 467 0.25 15.16 8.86
C GLY A 467 -0.40 13.79 8.62
N PHE A 468 -1.63 13.78 8.10
CA PHE A 468 -2.36 12.54 7.82
C PHE A 468 -1.77 11.70 6.68
N ASP A 469 -1.19 12.34 5.66
CA ASP A 469 -0.33 11.66 4.66
C ASP A 469 1.03 11.20 5.26
N GLY A 470 1.26 11.40 6.56
CA GLY A 470 2.42 10.88 7.28
C GLY A 470 3.76 11.54 6.94
N GLY A 471 4.77 11.12 7.70
CA GLY A 471 6.18 11.30 7.41
C GLY A 471 6.64 10.23 6.43
N GLY A 472 6.48 8.96 6.81
CA GLY A 472 6.59 7.84 5.87
C GLY A 472 5.30 7.67 5.08
N GLU A 473 5.43 7.30 3.81
CA GLU A 473 4.30 7.12 2.90
C GLU A 473 4.52 5.85 2.03
N TRP A 474 3.51 5.46 1.22
CA TRP A 474 3.44 4.20 0.48
C TRP A 474 4.62 3.85 -0.41
N GLY A 475 5.40 4.85 -0.80
CA GLY A 475 6.62 4.66 -1.57
C GLY A 475 7.67 3.80 -0.86
N GLY A 476 7.57 3.66 0.46
CA GLY A 476 8.46 2.83 1.25
C GLY A 476 9.88 3.34 1.32
N ALA A 477 10.79 2.47 1.74
CA ALA A 477 12.19 2.76 1.90
C ALA A 477 13.04 1.71 1.18
N ALA A 478 14.26 2.08 0.80
CA ALA A 478 15.22 1.16 0.21
C ALA A 478 16.25 0.71 1.24
N VAL A 479 16.67 -0.55 1.20
CA VAL A 479 17.73 -1.07 2.06
C VAL A 479 18.80 -1.73 1.22
N ASP A 480 20.04 -1.27 1.37
CA ASP A 480 21.19 -1.89 0.71
C ASP A 480 21.74 -3.10 1.51
N PRO A 481 22.59 -3.95 0.90
CA PRO A 481 23.20 -5.09 1.59
C PRO A 481 24.11 -4.73 2.77
N SER A 482 24.49 -3.46 2.94
CA SER A 482 25.26 -2.98 4.09
C SER A 482 24.39 -2.70 5.32
N GLY A 483 23.07 -2.84 5.19
CA GLY A 483 22.12 -2.51 6.26
C GLY A 483 21.83 -1.00 6.35
N THR A 484 22.05 -0.24 5.28
CA THR A 484 21.67 1.17 5.23
C THR A 484 20.27 1.33 4.66
N LEU A 485 19.38 1.95 5.43
CA LEU A 485 18.04 2.35 5.04
C LEU A 485 18.04 3.74 4.41
N TYR A 486 17.43 3.89 3.25
CA TYR A 486 17.17 5.16 2.58
C TYR A 486 15.67 5.43 2.62
N VAL A 487 15.27 6.49 3.32
CA VAL A 487 13.86 6.81 3.56
C VAL A 487 13.60 8.31 3.43
N ASN A 488 12.57 8.66 2.65
CA ASN A 488 12.09 10.03 2.55
C ASN A 488 10.96 10.30 3.55
N ALA A 489 10.83 11.58 3.95
CA ALA A 489 9.89 12.05 4.96
C ALA A 489 9.15 13.31 4.51
N SER A 490 7.88 13.47 4.88
CA SER A 490 7.14 14.74 4.80
C SER A 490 6.89 15.32 6.20
N ASP A 491 7.18 16.60 6.39
CA ASP A 491 7.03 17.33 7.66
C ASP A 491 6.01 18.49 7.50
N VAL A 492 4.78 18.14 7.12
CA VAL A 492 3.68 19.10 6.88
C VAL A 492 2.65 19.02 8.02
N PRO A 493 2.32 20.13 8.72
CA PRO A 493 1.34 20.13 9.80
C PRO A 493 -0.09 20.16 9.27
N TRP A 494 -0.98 19.38 9.90
CA TRP A 494 -2.42 19.36 9.61
C TRP A 494 -3.20 19.57 10.90
N ILE A 495 -4.49 19.91 10.78
CA ILE A 495 -5.36 20.14 11.93
C ILE A 495 -6.42 19.05 12.01
N ALA A 496 -6.45 18.32 13.12
CA ALA A 496 -7.48 17.35 13.45
C ALA A 496 -8.55 18.01 14.33
N ARG A 497 -9.68 18.41 13.74
CA ARG A 497 -10.79 19.06 14.46
C ARG A 497 -12.07 18.23 14.38
N MET A 498 -12.78 18.17 15.50
CA MET A 498 -14.06 17.49 15.67
C MET A 498 -15.17 18.49 15.97
N ARG A 499 -16.40 18.15 15.59
CA ARG A 499 -17.62 18.87 15.97
C ARG A 499 -18.71 17.88 16.36
N ALA A 500 -19.69 18.31 17.14
CA ALA A 500 -20.86 17.48 17.41
C ALA A 500 -21.57 17.13 16.09
N ALA A 501 -22.00 15.88 15.97
CA ALA A 501 -22.72 15.42 14.80
C ALA A 501 -24.08 16.11 14.70
N ALA A 502 -24.51 16.43 13.47
CA ALA A 502 -25.85 16.97 13.26
C ALA A 502 -26.91 15.89 13.55
N PRO A 503 -28.01 16.22 14.25
CA PRO A 503 -29.07 15.25 14.55
C PRO A 503 -29.70 14.70 13.27
N LEU A 504 -29.92 13.39 13.22
CA LEU A 504 -30.68 12.77 12.13
C LEU A 504 -32.18 13.06 12.30
N PRO A 505 -32.92 13.22 11.19
CA PRO A 505 -34.38 13.20 11.23
C PRO A 505 -34.90 11.85 11.76
N ALA A 506 -36.05 11.86 12.43
CA ALA A 506 -36.67 10.63 12.92
C ALA A 506 -36.97 9.62 11.78
N PRO A 507 -36.92 8.30 12.04
CA PRO A 507 -37.35 7.29 11.07
C PRO A 507 -38.76 7.59 10.57
N GLY A 508 -38.95 7.69 9.25
CA GLY A 508 -40.22 8.10 8.62
C GLY A 508 -40.35 9.60 8.30
N ALA A 509 -39.35 10.41 8.65
CA ALA A 509 -39.26 11.78 8.17
C ALA A 509 -39.07 11.80 6.64
N LEU A 510 -39.78 12.71 5.98
CA LEU A 510 -39.63 12.95 4.54
C LEU A 510 -38.14 13.24 4.21
N PRO A 511 -37.62 12.73 3.09
CA PRO A 511 -36.26 13.03 2.65
C PRO A 511 -36.00 14.54 2.68
N ARG A 512 -34.90 14.94 3.33
CA ARG A 512 -34.53 16.35 3.41
C ARG A 512 -34.31 16.91 1.99
N ALA A 513 -34.78 18.13 1.74
CA ALA A 513 -34.44 18.84 0.51
C ALA A 513 -32.92 18.96 0.37
N GLY A 514 -32.39 18.82 -0.85
CA GLY A 514 -30.94 18.84 -1.08
C GLY A 514 -30.23 20.09 -0.57
N ALA A 515 -30.90 21.25 -0.59
CA ALA A 515 -30.39 22.50 -0.03
C ALA A 515 -30.11 22.41 1.49
N ARG A 516 -30.97 21.69 2.21
CA ARG A 516 -30.83 21.48 3.65
C ARG A 516 -29.71 20.48 3.97
N VAL A 517 -29.69 19.36 3.23
CA VAL A 517 -28.60 18.37 3.34
C VAL A 517 -27.25 19.04 3.10
N TYR A 518 -27.16 19.90 2.07
CA TYR A 518 -25.98 20.69 1.77
C TYR A 518 -25.56 21.61 2.93
N ALA A 519 -26.49 22.40 3.48
CA ALA A 519 -26.20 23.32 4.55
C ALA A 519 -25.63 22.61 5.80
N GLU A 520 -26.20 21.46 6.15
CA GLU A 520 -25.83 20.69 7.34
C GLU A 520 -24.54 19.88 7.13
N SER A 521 -24.35 19.29 5.95
CA SER A 521 -23.30 18.29 5.71
C SER A 521 -22.12 18.81 4.89
N CYS A 522 -22.31 19.84 4.05
CA CYS A 522 -21.31 20.24 3.06
C CYS A 522 -20.82 21.69 3.25
N ALA A 523 -21.69 22.60 3.73
CA ALA A 523 -21.39 24.03 3.79
C ALA A 523 -20.26 24.41 4.76
N GLY A 524 -19.94 23.56 5.74
CA GLY A 524 -18.80 23.77 6.63
C GLY A 524 -17.47 23.88 5.88
N CYS A 525 -17.30 23.09 4.82
CA CYS A 525 -16.12 23.15 3.95
C CYS A 525 -16.38 24.01 2.70
N HIS A 526 -17.52 23.83 2.03
CA HIS A 526 -17.78 24.46 0.73
C HIS A 526 -18.39 25.86 0.81
N GLY A 527 -18.64 26.37 2.02
CA GLY A 527 -19.34 27.63 2.25
C GLY A 527 -20.85 27.52 1.99
N ALA A 528 -21.66 28.34 2.66
CA ALA A 528 -23.10 28.40 2.41
C ALA A 528 -23.42 28.86 0.98
N ASP A 529 -22.53 29.64 0.37
CA ASP A 529 -22.60 30.16 -0.99
C ASP A 529 -22.05 29.20 -2.05
N ARG A 530 -21.59 28.00 -1.65
CA ARG A 530 -20.98 26.99 -2.52
C ARG A 530 -19.68 27.42 -3.20
N ARG A 531 -19.07 28.55 -2.81
CA ARG A 531 -17.87 29.06 -3.48
C ARG A 531 -16.59 28.33 -3.08
N GLY A 532 -16.69 27.42 -2.12
CA GLY A 532 -15.52 26.75 -1.54
C GLY A 532 -14.87 27.61 -0.48
N ARG A 533 -14.14 26.97 0.43
CA ARG A 533 -13.23 27.62 1.37
C ARG A 533 -11.93 26.82 1.43
N ASP A 534 -10.81 27.52 1.55
CA ASP A 534 -9.47 26.93 1.57
C ASP A 534 -9.22 25.98 0.39
N ARG A 535 -9.32 24.67 0.62
CA ARG A 535 -9.11 23.61 -0.39
C ARG A 535 -10.40 22.97 -0.89
N ALA A 536 -11.52 23.22 -0.22
CA ALA A 536 -12.80 22.73 -0.67
C ALA A 536 -13.14 23.48 -1.97
N PRO A 537 -13.27 22.79 -3.11
CA PRO A 537 -13.51 23.46 -4.38
C PRO A 537 -14.85 24.19 -4.35
N SER A 538 -14.94 25.23 -5.19
CA SER A 538 -16.24 25.79 -5.54
C SER A 538 -17.12 24.69 -6.14
N LEU A 539 -18.35 24.61 -5.64
CA LEU A 539 -19.41 23.76 -6.16
C LEU A 539 -20.40 24.56 -7.02
N VAL A 540 -20.17 25.87 -7.19
CA VAL A 540 -20.91 26.69 -8.15
C VAL A 540 -20.57 26.21 -9.56
N ALA A 541 -21.59 25.82 -10.33
CA ALA A 541 -21.44 25.34 -11.71
C ALA A 541 -20.43 24.18 -11.86
N THR A 542 -20.45 23.23 -10.91
CA THR A 542 -19.60 22.04 -10.97
C THR A 542 -19.76 21.30 -12.30
N ARG A 543 -18.64 20.90 -12.91
CA ARG A 543 -18.60 20.13 -14.17
C ARG A 543 -18.70 18.61 -13.96
N LEU A 544 -18.92 18.18 -12.72
CA LEU A 544 -19.04 16.76 -12.37
C LEU A 544 -20.39 16.20 -12.84
N THR A 545 -20.40 14.95 -13.30
CA THR A 545 -21.65 14.24 -13.61
C THR A 545 -22.36 13.82 -12.31
N PRO A 546 -23.68 13.56 -12.32
CA PRO A 546 -24.40 13.03 -11.15
C PRO A 546 -23.74 11.81 -10.54
N GLU A 547 -23.27 10.89 -11.37
CA GLU A 547 -22.59 9.66 -10.95
C GLU A 547 -21.26 10.00 -10.26
N ALA A 548 -20.50 10.95 -10.81
CA ALA A 548 -19.26 11.40 -10.20
C ALA A 548 -19.50 12.07 -8.84
N VAL A 549 -20.56 12.88 -8.69
CA VAL A 549 -20.94 13.50 -7.40
C VAL A 549 -21.40 12.43 -6.40
N ALA A 550 -22.26 11.49 -6.82
CA ALA A 550 -22.72 10.38 -5.98
C ALA A 550 -21.55 9.58 -5.44
N GLN A 551 -20.56 9.33 -6.29
CA GLN A 551 -19.39 8.57 -5.92
C GLN A 551 -18.46 9.34 -4.99
N VAL A 552 -18.23 10.65 -5.21
CA VAL A 552 -17.53 11.52 -4.23
C VAL A 552 -18.23 11.46 -2.87
N LEU A 553 -19.56 11.54 -2.84
CA LEU A 553 -20.32 11.44 -1.60
C LEU A 553 -20.23 10.06 -0.96
N ALA A 554 -20.16 8.99 -1.74
CA ALA A 554 -20.05 7.63 -1.21
C ALA A 554 -18.62 7.26 -0.74
N SER A 555 -17.58 7.72 -1.42
CA SER A 555 -16.19 7.32 -1.14
C SER A 555 -15.34 8.41 -0.48
N GLY A 556 -15.82 9.65 -0.43
CA GLY A 556 -14.95 10.81 -0.25
C GLY A 556 -14.09 11.09 -1.49
N LYS A 557 -13.35 12.21 -1.46
CA LYS A 557 -12.35 12.56 -2.48
C LYS A 557 -11.31 13.52 -1.88
N GLY A 558 -10.03 13.11 -1.92
CA GLY A 558 -8.95 13.92 -1.36
C GLY A 558 -9.19 14.17 0.13
N PHE A 559 -9.49 15.41 0.50
CA PHE A 559 -9.75 15.85 1.89
C PHE A 559 -11.23 15.87 2.27
N MET A 560 -12.13 15.53 1.34
CA MET A 560 -13.55 15.42 1.63
C MET A 560 -13.84 14.02 2.21
N PRO A 561 -14.41 13.92 3.44
CA PRO A 561 -14.77 12.64 4.03
C PRO A 561 -15.87 11.94 3.21
N SER A 562 -16.05 10.64 3.44
CA SER A 562 -17.20 9.92 2.91
C SER A 562 -18.49 10.35 3.64
N PHE A 563 -19.56 10.45 2.87
CA PHE A 563 -20.94 10.62 3.32
C PHE A 563 -21.78 9.37 3.02
N ALA A 564 -21.15 8.19 2.99
CA ALA A 564 -21.84 6.91 2.77
C ALA A 564 -22.93 6.62 3.81
N ALA A 565 -22.78 7.16 5.02
CA ALA A 565 -23.77 7.05 6.09
C ALA A 565 -25.07 7.83 5.81
N LEU A 566 -25.09 8.75 4.84
CA LEU A 566 -26.34 9.42 4.44
C LEU A 566 -27.24 8.44 3.66
N PRO A 567 -28.55 8.39 3.95
CA PRO A 567 -29.51 7.63 3.18
C PRO A 567 -29.42 7.94 1.68
N ARG A 568 -29.61 6.93 0.82
CA ARG A 568 -29.52 7.07 -0.64
C ARG A 568 -30.38 8.23 -1.18
N ALA A 569 -31.63 8.35 -0.70
CA ALA A 569 -32.54 9.42 -1.11
C ALA A 569 -32.00 10.83 -0.77
N GLU A 570 -31.28 11.00 0.35
CA GLU A 570 -30.70 12.29 0.73
C GLU A 570 -29.43 12.60 -0.06
N ARG A 571 -28.63 11.57 -0.39
CA ARG A 571 -27.50 11.71 -1.32
C ARG A 571 -28.01 12.14 -2.70
N ASP A 572 -29.06 11.49 -3.21
CA ASP A 572 -29.70 11.85 -4.48
C ASP A 572 -30.27 13.28 -4.46
N ALA A 573 -30.88 13.68 -3.34
CA ALA A 573 -31.40 15.04 -3.15
C ALA A 573 -30.29 16.11 -3.18
N VAL A 574 -29.17 15.89 -2.47
CA VAL A 574 -28.06 16.85 -2.49
C VAL A 574 -27.35 16.88 -3.84
N ILE A 575 -27.24 15.74 -4.55
CA ILE A 575 -26.73 15.70 -5.94
C ILE A 575 -27.60 16.56 -6.84
N ALA A 576 -28.93 16.40 -6.78
CA ALA A 576 -29.86 17.19 -7.58
C ALA A 576 -29.72 18.69 -7.29
N TYR A 577 -29.63 19.07 -6.01
CA TYR A 577 -29.43 20.46 -5.58
C TYR A 577 -28.10 21.05 -6.08
N LEU A 578 -27.01 20.30 -5.99
CA LEU A 578 -25.68 20.73 -6.45
C LEU A 578 -25.64 20.94 -7.96
N LEU A 579 -26.35 20.10 -8.73
CA LEU A 579 -26.38 20.14 -10.18
C LEU A 579 -27.50 21.01 -10.76
N GLY A 580 -28.28 21.69 -9.92
CA GLY A 580 -29.40 22.53 -10.36
C GLY A 580 -30.49 21.73 -11.09
N ARG A 581 -30.63 20.44 -10.78
CA ARG A 581 -31.63 19.55 -11.39
C ARG A 581 -32.85 19.41 -10.49
N PRO A 582 -34.06 19.22 -11.04
CA PRO A 582 -35.20 18.78 -10.25
C PRO A 582 -34.86 17.45 -9.58
N ALA A 583 -35.23 17.30 -8.30
CA ALA A 583 -35.05 16.05 -7.58
C ALA A 583 -35.77 14.91 -8.34
N PRO A 584 -35.20 13.69 -8.41
CA PRO A 584 -35.86 12.55 -9.05
C PRO A 584 -37.29 12.36 -8.51
N ALA A 585 -38.26 12.09 -9.39
CA ALA A 585 -39.68 11.98 -9.01
C ALA A 585 -39.94 10.83 -8.01
N ASP A 586 -39.06 9.86 -8.00
CA ASP A 586 -38.96 8.69 -7.13
C ASP A 586 -38.48 9.02 -5.70
N ALA A 587 -37.95 10.22 -5.45
CA ALA A 587 -37.69 10.70 -4.08
C ALA A 587 -38.99 10.98 -3.28
N ARG A 588 -40.14 11.06 -3.95
CA ARG A 588 -41.47 11.18 -3.33
C ARG A 588 -42.26 9.86 -3.27
N ALA A 589 -41.76 8.79 -3.87
CA ALA A 589 -42.54 7.56 -4.10
C ALA A 589 -41.79 6.24 -3.81
N GLY A 590 -40.66 6.28 -3.10
CA GLY A 590 -40.03 5.07 -2.59
C GLY A 590 -40.92 4.43 -1.52
N ARG A 591 -41.59 3.32 -1.84
CA ARG A 591 -42.19 2.43 -0.84
C ARG A 591 -41.06 2.04 0.13
N MET A 592 -41.14 2.49 1.37
CA MET A 592 -40.23 2.06 2.44
C MET A 592 -40.26 0.52 2.49
N PRO A 593 -39.11 -0.18 2.53
CA PRO A 593 -39.13 -1.57 2.92
C PRO A 593 -39.78 -1.66 4.30
N ASP A 594 -40.62 -2.67 4.50
CA ASP A 594 -41.36 -2.87 5.75
C ASP A 594 -40.39 -2.78 6.93
N ALA A 595 -40.74 -1.99 7.94
CA ALA A 595 -39.91 -1.71 9.12
C ALA A 595 -39.60 -2.95 9.99
N ARG A 596 -39.96 -4.15 9.49
CA ARG A 596 -39.71 -5.45 10.10
C ARG A 596 -38.47 -6.17 9.55
N GLU A 597 -37.87 -5.69 8.45
CA GLU A 597 -36.63 -6.26 7.89
C GLU A 597 -35.41 -5.33 7.95
N ALA A 598 -35.60 -4.03 8.23
CA ALA A 598 -34.50 -3.14 8.56
C ALA A 598 -34.13 -3.35 10.05
N GLY A 599 -33.12 -4.19 10.31
CA GLY A 599 -32.41 -4.15 11.58
C GLY A 599 -32.03 -2.70 11.92
N ALA A 600 -32.01 -2.35 13.21
CA ALA A 600 -31.78 -0.99 13.68
C ALA A 600 -30.64 -0.32 12.89
N ALA A 601 -30.94 0.83 12.24
CA ALA A 601 -29.91 1.63 11.61
C ALA A 601 -28.84 1.97 12.66
N PRO A 602 -27.54 1.78 12.37
CA PRO A 602 -26.50 2.08 13.34
C PRO A 602 -26.63 3.53 13.80
N ALA A 603 -26.52 3.73 15.11
CA ALA A 603 -26.56 5.05 15.70
C ALA A 603 -25.33 5.83 15.25
N ARG A 604 -25.55 6.95 14.55
CA ARG A 604 -24.48 7.82 14.05
C ARG A 604 -23.58 8.27 15.21
N PRO A 605 -22.24 8.36 15.03
CA PRO A 605 -21.34 8.80 16.07
C PRO A 605 -21.72 10.21 16.54
N PRO A 606 -21.59 10.51 17.84
CA PRO A 606 -21.89 11.83 18.39
C PRO A 606 -20.94 12.92 17.90
N TRP A 607 -19.81 12.54 17.28
CA TRP A 607 -18.79 13.45 16.77
C TRP A 607 -18.50 13.21 15.29
N GLU A 608 -18.31 14.30 14.56
CA GLU A 608 -17.91 14.32 13.16
C GLU A 608 -16.53 14.97 13.02
N PHE A 609 -15.68 14.38 12.19
CA PHE A 609 -14.44 15.00 11.74
C PHE A 609 -14.75 16.17 10.80
N VAL A 610 -14.20 17.34 11.10
CA VAL A 610 -14.46 18.58 10.36
C VAL A 610 -13.80 18.57 8.98
N GLY A 611 -12.69 17.83 8.84
CA GLY A 611 -12.00 17.64 7.57
C GLY A 611 -10.49 17.79 7.69
N TYR A 612 -9.83 17.44 6.60
CA TYR A 612 -8.39 17.32 6.51
C TYR A 612 -7.69 18.66 6.14
N GLU A 613 -7.62 19.57 7.11
CA GLU A 613 -6.96 20.85 6.89
C GLU A 613 -5.43 20.71 6.96
N ARG A 614 -4.73 20.86 5.82
CA ARG A 614 -3.28 21.12 5.81
C ARG A 614 -3.03 22.57 6.19
N TRP A 615 -2.37 22.79 7.31
CA TRP A 615 -2.09 24.12 7.80
C TRP A 615 -1.00 24.78 6.95
N ARG A 616 -1.41 25.74 6.13
CA ARG A 616 -0.54 26.56 5.28
C ARG A 616 -0.46 27.99 5.78
N ASP A 617 0.65 28.64 5.51
CA ASP A 617 0.84 30.06 5.72
C ASP A 617 0.20 30.90 4.59
N SER A 618 0.20 32.22 4.76
CA SER A 618 -0.28 33.18 3.75
C SER A 618 0.41 33.09 2.39
N GLY A 619 1.62 32.53 2.32
CA GLY A 619 2.35 32.25 1.08
C GLY A 619 1.99 30.92 0.44
N GLY A 620 1.11 30.12 1.07
CA GLY A 620 0.73 28.80 0.62
C GLY A 620 1.73 27.69 0.99
N TYR A 621 2.73 27.96 1.82
CA TYR A 621 3.70 26.97 2.29
C TYR A 621 3.22 26.29 3.57
N PRO A 622 3.75 25.11 3.95
CA PRO A 622 3.46 24.52 5.27
C PRO A 622 3.74 25.53 6.40
N ALA A 623 2.81 25.70 7.32
CA ALA A 623 2.87 26.68 8.40
C ALA A 623 3.80 26.25 9.55
N ILE A 624 5.05 25.97 9.22
CA ILE A 624 6.12 25.56 10.12
C ILE A 624 7.47 25.87 9.45
N ALA A 625 8.54 26.05 10.22
CA ALA A 625 9.87 26.25 9.66
C ALA A 625 10.34 25.01 8.87
N PRO A 626 11.00 25.19 7.71
CA PRO A 626 11.57 24.08 6.94
C PRO A 626 12.71 23.36 7.71
N PRO A 627 13.07 22.12 7.34
CA PRO A 627 12.63 21.43 6.13
C PRO A 627 11.21 20.85 6.22
N TRP A 628 10.49 20.87 5.09
CA TRP A 628 9.16 20.29 4.93
C TRP A 628 9.17 18.90 4.29
N GLY A 629 10.31 18.52 3.74
CA GLY A 629 10.56 17.19 3.23
C GLY A 629 12.04 16.85 3.31
N THR A 630 12.36 15.62 3.69
CA THR A 630 13.75 15.17 3.79
C THR A 630 13.97 13.80 3.14
N LEU A 631 15.22 13.50 2.81
CA LEU A 631 15.71 12.15 2.52
C LEU A 631 16.81 11.84 3.54
N SER A 632 16.79 10.64 4.09
CA SER A 632 17.73 10.20 5.12
C SER A 632 18.36 8.87 4.75
N ALA A 633 19.63 8.70 5.12
CA ALA A 633 20.28 7.40 5.21
C ALA A 633 20.50 7.04 6.68
N VAL A 634 20.08 5.86 7.09
CA VAL A 634 20.14 5.37 8.46
C VAL A 634 20.84 4.01 8.48
N ASN A 635 21.84 3.84 9.33
CA ASN A 635 22.43 2.53 9.59
C ASN A 635 21.48 1.74 10.51
N LEU A 636 20.90 0.66 10.02
CA LEU A 636 19.88 -0.11 10.75
C LEU A 636 20.45 -0.91 11.93
N GLU A 637 21.75 -1.21 11.93
CA GLU A 637 22.39 -1.95 13.02
C GLU A 637 22.63 -1.05 14.24
N THR A 638 23.02 0.20 14.01
CA THR A 638 23.33 1.18 15.07
C THR A 638 22.15 2.09 15.40
N GLY A 639 21.20 2.24 14.47
CA GLY A 639 20.08 3.18 14.54
C GLY A 639 20.46 4.64 14.28
N GLU A 640 21.67 4.90 13.77
CA GLU A 640 22.22 6.24 13.58
C GLU A 640 22.06 6.75 12.15
N TYR A 641 21.85 8.06 12.01
CA TYR A 641 21.88 8.72 10.71
C TYR A 641 23.30 8.71 10.14
N ARG A 642 23.43 8.27 8.89
CA ARG A 642 24.62 8.57 8.08
C ARG A 642 24.56 9.98 7.53
N TRP A 643 23.37 10.38 7.06
CA TRP A 643 23.08 11.74 6.60
C TRP A 643 21.57 11.97 6.53
N ARG A 644 21.16 13.25 6.53
CA ARG A 644 19.79 13.71 6.29
C ARG A 644 19.83 15.04 5.57
N ILE A 645 19.08 15.16 4.47
CA ILE A 645 19.05 16.35 3.62
C ILE A 645 17.61 16.75 3.26
N PRO A 646 17.32 18.04 3.00
CA PRO A 646 16.07 18.44 2.38
C PRO A 646 15.90 17.81 1.01
N LEU A 647 14.68 17.36 0.66
CA LEU A 647 14.38 16.76 -0.64
C LEU A 647 13.19 17.46 -1.30
N GLY A 648 13.44 18.04 -2.47
CA GLY A 648 12.45 18.79 -3.25
C GLY A 648 12.49 20.29 -3.03
N ASP A 649 12.02 21.03 -4.02
CA ASP A 649 11.85 22.48 -3.94
C ASP A 649 10.45 22.91 -4.39
N HIS A 650 9.99 24.05 -3.90
CA HIS A 650 8.79 24.68 -4.42
C HIS A 650 9.13 25.44 -5.70
N PRO A 651 8.32 25.31 -6.78
CA PRO A 651 8.61 25.94 -8.07
C PRO A 651 9.03 27.42 -7.96
N GLY A 652 10.22 27.74 -8.47
CA GLY A 652 10.75 29.10 -8.52
C GLY A 652 11.34 29.64 -7.22
N ARG A 653 11.38 28.89 -6.11
CA ARG A 653 11.96 29.36 -4.83
C ARG A 653 13.49 29.41 -4.89
N SER A 654 14.17 28.28 -5.12
CA SER A 654 15.64 28.27 -5.16
C SER A 654 16.23 29.02 -6.34
N ALA A 655 15.49 29.13 -7.46
CA ALA A 655 15.86 29.97 -8.59
C ALA A 655 16.00 31.47 -8.23
N ARG A 656 15.40 31.91 -7.12
CA ARG A 656 15.51 33.27 -6.56
C ARG A 656 16.56 33.38 -5.44
N GLY A 657 17.46 32.40 -5.31
CA GLY A 657 18.54 32.38 -4.31
C GLY A 657 18.12 31.90 -2.91
N ALA A 658 16.88 31.44 -2.75
CA ALA A 658 16.43 30.86 -1.48
C ALA A 658 17.01 29.45 -1.27
N PRO A 659 17.21 29.01 -0.01
CA PRO A 659 17.64 27.65 0.27
C PRO A 659 16.55 26.63 -0.08
N VAL A 660 16.98 25.42 -0.44
CA VAL A 660 16.09 24.27 -0.64
C VAL A 660 15.43 23.91 0.68
N THR A 661 14.10 23.91 0.70
CA THR A 661 13.30 23.67 1.91
C THR A 661 12.79 22.25 2.03
N GLY A 662 12.89 21.43 1.00
CA GLY A 662 12.13 20.20 0.90
C GLY A 662 10.65 20.47 0.58
N THR A 663 9.96 19.44 0.10
CA THR A 663 8.51 19.47 -0.18
C THR A 663 7.81 18.21 0.32
N GLU A 664 6.47 18.23 0.35
CA GLU A 664 5.67 17.03 0.63
C GLU A 664 5.92 15.96 -0.45
N GLN A 665 6.08 14.71 -0.05
CA GLN A 665 6.64 13.66 -0.91
C GLN A 665 5.71 12.45 -1.07
N TYR A 666 5.67 11.89 -2.29
CA TYR A 666 4.98 10.63 -2.62
C TYR A 666 5.81 9.77 -3.57
N GLY A 667 5.81 8.46 -3.35
CA GLY A 667 6.80 7.56 -3.95
C GLY A 667 8.07 7.50 -3.10
N GLY A 668 8.91 6.52 -3.39
CA GLY A 668 10.08 6.18 -2.57
C GLY A 668 11.37 6.06 -3.39
N PRO A 669 12.49 5.81 -2.72
CA PRO A 669 13.78 5.63 -3.36
C PRO A 669 13.96 4.19 -3.87
N ILE A 670 14.93 4.05 -4.79
CA ILE A 670 15.66 2.79 -5.03
C ILE A 670 17.15 3.02 -4.81
N VAL A 671 17.90 1.97 -4.49
CA VAL A 671 19.35 2.01 -4.30
C VAL A 671 20.05 0.96 -5.17
N THR A 672 21.21 1.30 -5.75
CA THR A 672 21.96 0.41 -6.65
C THR A 672 23.37 0.10 -6.15
N ALA A 673 23.94 -1.01 -6.60
CA ALA A 673 25.35 -1.37 -6.33
C ALA A 673 26.36 -0.34 -6.86
N GLY A 674 25.97 0.50 -7.83
CA GLY A 674 26.76 1.66 -8.29
C GLY A 674 26.96 2.75 -7.23
N GLY A 675 26.33 2.61 -6.06
CA GLY A 675 26.45 3.56 -4.96
C GLY A 675 25.53 4.78 -5.12
N LEU A 676 24.39 4.60 -5.79
CA LEU A 676 23.43 5.65 -6.10
C LEU A 676 22.07 5.39 -5.46
N VAL A 677 21.41 6.46 -5.04
CA VAL A 677 19.99 6.48 -4.69
C VAL A 677 19.23 7.24 -5.77
N PHE A 678 18.21 6.62 -6.37
CA PHE A 678 17.31 7.28 -7.33
C PHE A 678 15.97 7.57 -6.68
N ILE A 679 15.46 8.80 -6.84
CA ILE A 679 14.17 9.22 -6.28
C ILE A 679 13.57 10.40 -7.07
N ALA A 680 12.25 10.39 -7.24
CA ALA A 680 11.50 11.42 -7.99
C ALA A 680 10.41 12.15 -7.18
N ALA A 681 10.20 11.74 -5.93
CA ALA A 681 8.99 11.87 -5.10
C ALA A 681 8.42 13.29 -4.84
N THR A 682 8.94 14.33 -5.48
CA THR A 682 8.74 15.74 -5.14
C THR A 682 7.94 16.49 -6.20
N GLU A 683 7.20 17.52 -5.78
CA GLU A 683 6.31 18.31 -6.66
C GLU A 683 7.04 19.13 -7.74
N ASP A 684 8.36 19.31 -7.64
CA ASP A 684 9.17 19.97 -8.67
C ASP A 684 9.45 19.12 -9.91
N ALA A 685 8.91 17.90 -9.97
CA ALA A 685 9.00 17.02 -11.14
C ALA A 685 10.43 16.71 -11.58
N MET A 686 11.28 16.35 -10.62
CA MET A 686 12.67 15.97 -10.90
C MET A 686 12.92 14.51 -10.49
N LEU A 687 13.44 13.69 -11.41
CA LEU A 687 14.14 12.46 -11.05
C LEU A 687 15.57 12.82 -10.66
N ARG A 688 16.06 12.33 -9.53
CA ARG A 688 17.41 12.60 -9.01
C ARG A 688 18.18 11.31 -8.82
N ALA A 689 19.49 11.38 -9.02
CA ALA A 689 20.46 10.39 -8.58
C ALA A 689 21.40 11.03 -7.54
N LEU A 690 21.51 10.42 -6.37
CA LEU A 690 22.29 10.94 -5.25
C LEU A 690 23.40 9.94 -4.85
N ASP A 691 24.57 10.41 -4.42
CA ASP A 691 25.59 9.54 -3.82
C ASP A 691 25.03 8.94 -2.53
N SER A 692 24.91 7.62 -2.50
CA SER A 692 24.37 6.83 -1.39
C SER A 692 25.07 7.06 -0.04
N ARG A 693 26.33 7.51 -0.04
CA ARG A 693 27.12 7.75 1.18
C ARG A 693 26.99 9.16 1.73
N THR A 694 26.64 10.14 0.89
CA THR A 694 26.67 11.56 1.27
C THR A 694 25.35 12.30 1.07
N GLY A 695 24.42 11.75 0.29
CA GLY A 695 23.20 12.43 -0.12
C GLY A 695 23.41 13.52 -1.17
N LYS A 696 24.64 13.73 -1.67
CA LYS A 696 24.89 14.75 -2.71
C LYS A 696 24.18 14.36 -4.01
N VAL A 697 23.37 15.27 -4.58
CA VAL A 697 22.81 15.10 -5.92
C VAL A 697 23.94 15.12 -6.94
N LEU A 698 24.08 14.03 -7.70
CA LEU A 698 25.09 13.88 -8.76
C LEU A 698 24.50 14.11 -10.15
N TRP A 699 23.20 13.84 -10.30
CA TRP A 699 22.46 14.04 -11.54
C TRP A 699 20.98 14.28 -11.25
N ALA A 700 20.32 15.05 -12.10
CA ALA A 700 18.89 15.23 -12.06
C ALA A 700 18.31 15.52 -13.45
N ALA A 701 17.09 15.05 -13.71
CA ALA A 701 16.36 15.34 -14.94
C ALA A 701 14.93 15.79 -14.66
N LYS A 702 14.47 16.78 -15.44
CA LYS A 702 13.09 17.26 -15.41
C LYS A 702 12.17 16.22 -16.05
N LEU A 703 11.11 15.88 -15.35
CA LEU A 703 10.04 15.01 -15.82
C LEU A 703 8.87 15.85 -16.37
N PRO A 704 8.03 15.28 -17.25
CA PRO A 704 6.82 15.95 -17.77
C PRO A 704 5.81 16.36 -16.68
N ALA A 705 5.76 15.62 -15.58
CA ALA A 705 4.97 15.91 -14.37
C ALA A 705 5.66 15.24 -13.16
N PRO A 706 5.26 15.56 -11.91
CA PRO A 706 5.86 14.94 -10.74
C PRO A 706 5.85 13.41 -10.79
N GLY A 707 7.02 12.83 -10.52
CA GLY A 707 7.20 11.39 -10.41
C GLY A 707 6.78 10.91 -9.03
N PHE A 708 5.48 10.92 -8.74
CA PHE A 708 4.92 10.36 -7.50
C PHE A 708 4.88 8.82 -7.52
N ALA A 709 5.80 8.17 -8.23
CA ALA A 709 5.99 6.73 -8.23
C ALA A 709 7.40 6.39 -7.73
N THR A 710 7.62 5.14 -7.32
CA THR A 710 8.97 4.66 -7.06
C THR A 710 9.63 4.25 -8.40
N PRO A 711 10.86 4.69 -8.71
CA PRO A 711 11.56 4.26 -9.93
C PRO A 711 11.82 2.75 -9.94
N ALA A 712 12.11 2.20 -11.11
CA ALA A 712 12.66 0.85 -11.26
C ALA A 712 13.96 0.89 -12.07
N THR A 713 14.85 -0.08 -11.87
CA THR A 713 16.06 -0.25 -12.69
C THR A 713 16.23 -1.69 -13.14
N TYR A 714 16.70 -1.88 -14.36
CA TYR A 714 16.83 -3.20 -15.00
C TYR A 714 17.94 -3.13 -16.04
N ALA A 715 18.34 -4.29 -16.58
CA ALA A 715 19.25 -4.33 -17.73
C ALA A 715 18.69 -5.20 -18.85
N VAL A 716 18.90 -4.77 -20.10
CA VAL A 716 18.59 -5.54 -21.30
C VAL A 716 19.84 -5.55 -22.18
N ARG A 717 20.29 -6.76 -22.55
CA ARG A 717 21.51 -7.00 -23.33
C ARG A 717 22.73 -6.29 -22.73
N GLY A 718 22.83 -6.34 -21.40
CA GLY A 718 23.93 -5.75 -20.65
C GLY A 718 23.93 -4.22 -20.56
N LYS A 719 22.87 -3.53 -21.02
CA LYS A 719 22.68 -2.08 -20.86
C LYS A 719 21.65 -1.79 -19.77
N GLN A 720 22.01 -0.98 -18.77
CA GLN A 720 21.21 -0.65 -17.61
C GLN A 720 20.33 0.57 -17.87
N TYR A 721 19.07 0.45 -17.46
CA TYR A 721 18.05 1.48 -17.57
C TYR A 721 17.50 1.84 -16.19
N VAL A 722 17.05 3.09 -16.04
CA VAL A 722 16.23 3.56 -14.92
C VAL A 722 14.93 4.13 -15.48
N VAL A 723 13.78 3.61 -15.05
CA VAL A 723 12.45 4.01 -15.56
C VAL A 723 11.58 4.54 -14.43
N ILE A 724 10.76 5.55 -14.75
CA ILE A 724 9.81 6.15 -13.80
C ILE A 724 8.52 6.55 -14.50
N ALA A 725 7.39 6.38 -13.80
CA ALA A 725 6.13 6.99 -14.17
C ALA A 725 6.10 8.47 -13.71
N ALA A 726 5.95 9.39 -14.65
CA ALA A 726 5.77 10.81 -14.40
C ALA A 726 4.26 11.13 -14.39
N GLY A 727 3.50 10.56 -13.46
CA GLY A 727 2.03 10.63 -13.47
C GLY A 727 1.42 11.93 -12.93
N GLY A 728 2.08 12.59 -11.98
CA GLY A 728 1.58 13.80 -11.33
C GLY A 728 0.21 13.62 -10.65
N GLY A 729 -0.62 14.67 -10.66
CA GLY A 729 -2.03 14.61 -10.21
C GLY A 729 -2.28 14.55 -8.71
N LYS A 730 -1.24 14.71 -7.87
CA LYS A 730 -1.34 14.92 -6.41
C LYS A 730 -0.80 16.32 -6.06
N LEU A 731 -1.16 16.85 -4.89
CA LEU A 731 -0.75 18.18 -4.40
C LEU A 731 -1.13 19.39 -5.28
N GLY A 732 -2.09 19.21 -6.19
CA GLY A 732 -2.44 20.24 -7.18
C GLY A 732 -1.45 20.37 -8.34
N ALA A 733 -0.46 19.46 -8.41
CA ALA A 733 0.47 19.42 -9.53
C ALA A 733 -0.20 18.91 -10.82
N PRO A 734 0.29 19.33 -12.01
CA PRO A 734 -0.21 18.83 -13.29
C PRO A 734 -0.15 17.31 -13.38
N SER A 735 -1.13 16.71 -14.04
CA SER A 735 -1.14 15.28 -14.38
C SER A 735 -0.43 15.02 -15.71
N SER A 736 0.12 13.82 -15.86
CA SER A 736 0.59 13.29 -17.14
C SER A 736 0.40 11.77 -17.20
N ASP A 737 0.53 11.21 -18.39
CA ASP A 737 0.35 9.80 -18.73
C ASP A 737 1.65 9.15 -19.19
N THR A 738 2.79 9.69 -18.76
CA THR A 738 4.08 9.43 -19.39
C THR A 738 4.99 8.56 -18.51
N TYR A 739 5.60 7.55 -19.11
CA TYR A 739 6.76 6.82 -18.60
C TYR A 739 8.03 7.30 -19.30
N VAL A 740 9.11 7.50 -18.53
CA VAL A 740 10.40 7.94 -19.04
C VAL A 740 11.47 6.98 -18.56
N ALA A 741 12.32 6.48 -19.48
CA ALA A 741 13.49 5.68 -19.15
C ALA A 741 14.77 6.41 -19.50
N PHE A 742 15.81 6.19 -18.69
CA PHE A 742 17.14 6.79 -18.82
C PHE A 742 18.20 5.70 -18.89
N THR A 743 19.27 5.96 -19.65
CA THR A 743 20.42 5.06 -19.81
C THR A 743 21.69 5.87 -20.10
N LEU A 744 22.86 5.27 -19.90
CA LEU A 744 24.11 5.79 -20.45
C LEU A 744 24.09 5.70 -22.00
N PRO A 745 24.71 6.66 -22.71
CA PRO A 745 24.70 6.73 -24.18
C PRO A 745 25.21 5.45 -24.84
#